data_AF-A0A971CER6-F1
#
_entry.id   AF-A0A971CER6-F1
#
_cell.length_a   1.000
_cell.length_b   1.000
_cell.length_c   1.000
_cell.angle_alpha   90.00
_cell.angle_beta   90.00
_cell.angle_gamma   90.00
#
_symmetry.space_group_name_H-M   'P 1'
#
loop_
_entity.id
_entity.type
_entity.pdbx_description
1 polymer ?
#
loop_
_entity_poly.entity_id
_entity_poly.type
_entity_poly.pdbx_seq_one_letter_code
_entity_poly.pdbx_strand_id
1 'polypeptide(L)'
;MTERDGSPNLGTEHHMTTPSPRTGLFLAILGTVALTTAFVVLPTITAPAAHPHPVTPTMSSFTVQSALAEAPTVSPEEGRTAKDSPSPDGDGDGSPGTRTGDRDTTRTGDGDVTSTRDGDGDGDRDTTRAGAGTGETETRLAALVERAPVAEFTLLGVTWDAGSTPAGTTVSARVREHGTWQAWQSLSIIDDGGPDRDDPERSSRTGTDPLFTEGADGFQVRISSATGSSPEGLRVDVIDAGRSEADELSVQTAATASAAPSVVTRKQWGADERLRKPTGLNSTVKALVLHHTAGSNSYSSAAAFTQVRGIYAYHTLSLGWSDIAYNLLVDRFGRIYEGRAGSLVSAVRGAHAGGFNSYTYGISVMGNYDVAKPPPAAVSGIKQAVAWKAARYGLAAKAKTTLTSAGGGTARWPAGTTVTVPTIMGHITVGQTACPGRYLIPYLPAIRDAAGTGRTSTTTRTRTTSSTRTRTTTTPTTTVGSPGTGKPPSSFTLAGSGYGHGVGMSQYGARAQATKGRGAKRILAAYYTGTSVTAVRDTQIIRVQVLGGVSSAVLSSDSLSGSSGGRFRAAVGGTVLTGTDGDRLTVTPTSTGLRAVVRRASGSSRSAAGSTVTVRWQGTRHYGGGATVMTVGGSGGVYRHGRLELTRVRGKVNVVARMRLHDEYLYGIDEMPSSWPGAALRAQATAARTNAVLAVRKGVQASCDCHLTDNVGDQRFTGWVKEGEGGTGANWGARWTKAVRDSSSATRGVGYVVSYRGTPVPAYWFSSSGGRTENSEDVWSTALPHTRSIADSWSLTSANPNRSWTKVVSQKVMATAFGLPDVVSLRLTRTKDGGSVRTVVATSSTGRTARLSGRQLRTALGLRSAWVSVTESPSDHGWKTRSRSASAAG
;
A
#
# COMPACT_ATOMS: atom_id res chain seq x y z
N MET A 1 68.91 -31.46 -9.63
CA MET A 1 68.12 -32.46 -8.87
C MET A 1 66.66 -32.19 -9.22
N THR A 2 66.11 -32.70 -10.31
CA THR A 2 65.79 -34.12 -10.69
C THR A 2 64.31 -34.41 -10.35
N GLU A 3 63.43 -34.85 -11.25
CA GLU A 3 63.52 -35.21 -12.69
C GLU A 3 62.14 -34.98 -13.39
N ARG A 4 62.08 -34.67 -14.71
CA ARG A 4 61.63 -35.50 -15.87
C ARG A 4 60.24 -36.18 -15.76
N ASP A 5 59.56 -36.61 -16.84
CA ASP A 5 59.46 -36.32 -18.30
C ASP A 5 58.18 -37.06 -18.76
N GLY A 6 57.50 -36.69 -19.87
CA GLY A 6 56.30 -37.43 -20.29
C GLY A 6 55.51 -36.95 -21.51
N SER A 7 56.08 -37.07 -22.71
CA SER A 7 55.40 -36.94 -24.03
C SER A 7 54.66 -38.25 -24.42
N PRO A 8 53.77 -38.34 -25.44
CA PRO A 8 53.97 -37.79 -26.80
C PRO A 8 52.75 -37.28 -27.62
N ASN A 9 53.08 -36.76 -28.83
CA ASN A 9 52.18 -36.40 -29.95
C ASN A 9 51.81 -37.59 -30.86
N LEU A 10 50.84 -37.39 -31.77
CA LEU A 10 50.94 -37.49 -33.26
C LEU A 10 49.52 -37.37 -33.90
N GLY A 11 49.28 -36.81 -35.10
CA GLY A 11 50.12 -36.12 -36.11
C GLY A 11 49.23 -35.16 -36.97
N THR A 12 49.73 -34.08 -37.58
CA THR A 12 50.31 -33.95 -38.96
C THR A 12 49.27 -34.15 -40.09
N GLU A 13 49.20 -33.41 -41.22
CA GLU A 13 50.16 -32.76 -42.16
C GLU A 13 49.45 -31.59 -42.94
N HIS A 14 49.96 -30.76 -43.89
CA HIS A 14 51.28 -30.18 -44.28
C HIS A 14 51.06 -28.93 -45.21
N HIS A 15 51.96 -27.91 -45.14
CA HIS A 15 52.43 -27.03 -46.26
C HIS A 15 51.47 -26.07 -47.06
N MET A 16 51.90 -25.00 -47.80
CA MET A 16 53.23 -24.41 -48.12
C MET A 16 53.21 -22.87 -48.50
N THR A 17 54.23 -22.12 -48.05
CA THR A 17 55.00 -20.96 -48.65
C THR A 17 54.44 -19.91 -49.68
N THR A 18 54.46 -18.61 -49.29
CA THR A 18 55.11 -17.36 -49.88
C THR A 18 55.08 -17.00 -51.40
N PRO A 19 55.53 -15.81 -51.94
CA PRO A 19 56.15 -14.58 -51.38
C PRO A 19 55.55 -13.20 -51.92
N SER A 20 56.36 -12.12 -51.99
CA SER A 20 56.06 -10.73 -52.49
C SER A 20 57.21 -10.24 -53.45
N PRO A 21 57.57 -8.95 -53.79
CA PRO A 21 57.26 -7.58 -53.26
C PRO A 21 57.18 -6.38 -54.30
N ARG A 22 57.25 -5.09 -53.81
CA ARG A 22 57.64 -3.79 -54.47
C ARG A 22 56.60 -2.94 -55.26
N THR A 23 56.77 -1.62 -55.59
CA THR A 23 57.34 -0.38 -54.96
C THR A 23 57.07 0.84 -55.89
N GLY A 24 56.84 2.08 -55.40
CA GLY A 24 56.79 3.32 -56.23
C GLY A 24 56.78 4.65 -55.45
N LEU A 25 57.24 5.76 -56.05
CA LEU A 25 57.49 7.09 -55.43
C LEU A 25 57.36 8.23 -56.47
N PHE A 26 56.91 9.45 -56.11
CA PHE A 26 57.42 10.74 -56.62
C PHE A 26 56.78 12.00 -55.96
N LEU A 27 57.42 13.16 -56.17
CA LEU A 27 57.12 14.53 -55.68
C LEU A 27 57.31 15.53 -56.85
N ALA A 28 56.89 16.81 -56.82
CA ALA A 28 55.83 17.57 -56.13
C ALA A 28 55.90 19.06 -56.60
N ILE A 29 54.79 19.81 -56.70
CA ILE A 29 54.77 21.25 -57.10
C ILE A 29 53.54 22.00 -56.53
N LEU A 30 53.64 23.32 -56.35
CA LEU A 30 52.56 24.21 -55.87
C LEU A 30 51.63 24.68 -57.01
N GLY A 31 50.38 25.02 -56.66
CA GLY A 31 49.49 25.81 -57.51
C GLY A 31 48.18 26.24 -56.80
N THR A 32 48.01 27.53 -56.54
CA THR A 32 46.79 28.09 -55.93
C THR A 32 45.76 28.49 -56.99
N VAL A 33 44.55 27.94 -56.91
CA VAL A 33 43.35 28.47 -57.59
C VAL A 33 42.21 28.54 -56.57
N ALA A 34 41.59 29.71 -56.43
CA ALA A 34 40.38 29.87 -55.63
C ALA A 34 39.15 29.69 -56.52
N LEU A 35 38.27 28.75 -56.18
CA LEU A 35 36.97 28.58 -56.82
C LEU A 35 35.86 28.60 -55.75
N THR A 36 34.98 29.60 -55.82
CA THR A 36 33.86 29.75 -54.89
C THR A 36 32.70 28.86 -55.29
N THR A 37 32.58 27.69 -54.67
CA THR A 37 31.37 26.84 -54.77
C THR A 37 30.48 27.04 -53.55
N ALA A 38 29.20 27.37 -53.79
CA ALA A 38 28.23 27.55 -52.72
C ALA A 38 27.81 26.18 -52.15
N PHE A 39 28.15 25.93 -50.89
CA PHE A 39 27.62 24.76 -50.18
C PHE A 39 26.11 24.93 -49.94
N VAL A 40 25.31 24.19 -50.72
CA VAL A 40 23.92 23.90 -50.35
C VAL A 40 23.97 23.09 -49.06
N VAL A 41 23.61 23.71 -47.93
CA VAL A 41 23.38 23.00 -46.68
C VAL A 41 22.11 22.17 -46.82
N LEU A 42 22.27 20.96 -47.35
CA LEU A 42 21.26 19.92 -47.26
C LEU A 42 20.89 19.75 -45.78
N PRO A 43 19.59 19.69 -45.42
CA PRO A 43 19.21 19.37 -44.06
C PRO A 43 19.77 18.00 -43.71
N THR A 44 20.56 17.91 -42.65
CA THR A 44 21.05 16.64 -42.14
C THR A 44 19.85 15.79 -41.74
N ILE A 45 19.55 14.78 -42.57
CA ILE A 45 18.56 13.76 -42.24
C ILE A 45 19.06 13.09 -40.97
N THR A 46 18.46 13.47 -39.84
CA THR A 46 18.76 12.86 -38.56
C THR A 46 18.40 11.38 -38.71
N ALA A 47 19.37 10.49 -38.53
CA ALA A 47 19.13 9.07 -38.64
C ALA A 47 17.93 8.68 -37.75
N PRO A 48 17.04 7.79 -38.19
CA PRO A 48 15.93 7.35 -37.36
C PRO A 48 16.50 6.82 -36.04
N ALA A 49 16.01 7.36 -34.92
CA ALA A 49 16.53 7.03 -33.60
C ALA A 49 16.60 5.51 -33.42
N ALA A 50 17.75 5.04 -32.93
CA ALA A 50 18.04 3.61 -32.80
C ALA A 50 16.86 2.89 -32.17
N HIS A 51 16.44 1.81 -32.83
CA HIS A 51 15.31 1.03 -32.37
C HIS A 51 15.78 0.12 -31.23
N PRO A 52 15.30 0.32 -29.99
CA PRO A 52 15.79 -0.44 -28.84
C PRO A 52 15.72 -1.94 -29.11
N HIS A 53 16.89 -2.57 -29.06
CA HIS A 53 17.01 -3.99 -29.30
C HIS A 53 16.25 -4.80 -28.23
N PRO A 54 15.68 -5.97 -28.60
CA PRO A 54 15.08 -6.89 -27.63
C PRO A 54 16.09 -7.30 -26.57
N VAL A 55 15.69 -7.25 -25.30
CA VAL A 55 16.55 -7.63 -24.17
C VAL A 55 16.14 -9.00 -23.67
N THR A 56 17.04 -9.97 -23.79
CA THR A 56 16.90 -11.27 -23.16
C THR A 56 17.18 -11.13 -21.66
N PRO A 57 16.19 -11.37 -20.78
CA PRO A 57 16.39 -11.35 -19.34
C PRO A 57 17.25 -12.55 -18.92
N THR A 58 18.03 -12.40 -17.85
CA THR A 58 18.68 -13.55 -17.20
C THR A 58 17.88 -13.95 -15.96
N MET A 59 17.79 -15.26 -15.69
CA MET A 59 17.08 -15.81 -14.54
C MET A 59 17.99 -16.80 -13.82
N SER A 60 18.16 -16.61 -12.51
CA SER A 60 18.78 -17.60 -11.62
C SER A 60 17.72 -18.19 -10.71
N SER A 61 17.63 -19.52 -10.70
CA SER A 61 16.63 -20.28 -9.96
C SER A 61 17.28 -21.06 -8.82
N PHE A 62 16.84 -20.81 -7.59
CA PHE A 62 17.34 -21.45 -6.37
C PHE A 62 16.28 -22.39 -5.81
N THR A 63 16.49 -23.69 -5.95
CA THR A 63 15.65 -24.73 -5.32
C THR A 63 15.70 -24.62 -3.80
N VAL A 64 14.56 -24.77 -3.15
CA VAL A 64 14.41 -24.66 -1.70
C VAL A 64 14.25 -26.05 -1.09
N GLN A 65 15.28 -26.52 -0.38
CA GLN A 65 15.13 -27.69 0.49
C GLN A 65 14.32 -27.32 1.74
N SER A 66 13.40 -28.20 2.15
CA SER A 66 12.61 -28.04 3.35
C SER A 66 13.47 -28.11 4.62
N ALA A 67 13.19 -27.28 5.62
CA ALA A 67 13.97 -27.15 6.86
C ALA A 67 13.78 -28.32 7.86
N LEU A 68 13.57 -29.54 7.36
CA LEU A 68 13.31 -30.77 8.12
C LEU A 68 14.14 -31.99 7.65
N ALA A 69 15.10 -31.78 6.74
CA ALA A 69 16.14 -32.77 6.46
C ALA A 69 17.34 -32.53 7.39
N GLU A 70 17.83 -33.61 8.02
CA GLU A 70 19.10 -33.70 8.75
C GLU A 70 19.32 -32.71 9.92
N ALA A 71 18.87 -33.11 11.11
CA ALA A 71 19.62 -32.79 12.32
C ALA A 71 20.78 -33.79 12.44
N PRO A 72 22.06 -33.35 12.52
CA PRO A 72 23.20 -34.27 12.57
C PRO A 72 23.21 -35.03 13.90
N THR A 73 23.27 -36.35 13.83
CA THR A 73 23.42 -37.23 15.01
C THR A 73 24.84 -37.16 15.54
N VAL A 74 25.01 -36.49 16.69
CA VAL A 74 26.27 -36.51 17.46
C VAL A 74 26.11 -37.49 18.61
N SER A 75 26.92 -38.55 18.62
CA SER A 75 26.99 -39.52 19.72
C SER A 75 27.58 -38.87 20.97
N PRO A 76 27.16 -39.28 22.19
CA PRO A 76 27.79 -38.81 23.42
C PRO A 76 29.16 -39.48 23.61
N GLU A 77 30.20 -38.68 23.83
CA GLU A 77 31.51 -39.14 24.32
C GLU A 77 31.83 -38.43 25.65
N GLU A 78 32.68 -39.03 26.47
CA GLU A 78 32.70 -38.81 27.91
C GLU A 78 33.44 -37.53 28.36
N GLY A 79 32.94 -36.94 29.45
CA GLY A 79 33.29 -35.58 29.86
C GLY A 79 34.69 -35.34 30.43
N ARG A 80 34.90 -34.06 30.78
CA ARG A 80 35.89 -33.62 31.78
C ARG A 80 35.46 -32.30 32.41
N THR A 81 36.06 -32.00 33.57
CA THR A 81 35.69 -30.95 34.50
C THR A 81 36.19 -29.56 34.11
N ALA A 82 35.42 -28.52 34.43
CA ALA A 82 35.86 -27.13 34.34
C ALA A 82 36.85 -26.75 35.46
N LYS A 83 37.75 -25.80 35.15
CA LYS A 83 38.63 -25.10 36.11
C LYS A 83 39.15 -23.80 35.45
N ASP A 84 39.31 -22.75 36.27
CA ASP A 84 40.23 -21.59 36.20
C ASP A 84 40.44 -20.87 34.83
N SER A 85 40.54 -19.54 34.65
CA SER A 85 40.49 -18.30 35.46
C SER A 85 40.76 -17.11 34.47
N PRO A 86 40.94 -15.83 34.87
CA PRO A 86 40.33 -15.01 35.93
C PRO A 86 39.66 -13.73 35.33
N SER A 87 39.31 -12.75 36.18
CA SER A 87 39.13 -11.33 35.80
C SER A 87 40.20 -10.47 36.51
N PRO A 88 40.55 -9.27 35.99
CA PRO A 88 41.54 -8.39 36.61
C PRO A 88 40.95 -7.47 37.69
N ASP A 89 41.72 -7.22 38.75
CA ASP A 89 41.41 -6.29 39.85
C ASP A 89 41.79 -4.83 39.54
N GLY A 90 41.43 -3.90 40.45
CA GLY A 90 41.87 -2.49 40.40
C GLY A 90 41.20 -1.53 41.39
N ASP A 91 41.48 -1.70 42.69
CA ASP A 91 41.56 -0.69 43.78
C ASP A 91 40.41 0.33 44.05
N GLY A 92 40.19 0.84 45.28
CA GLY A 92 40.81 0.55 46.58
C GLY A 92 40.47 1.61 47.66
N ASP A 93 40.61 1.23 48.94
CA ASP A 93 40.52 2.05 50.18
C ASP A 93 39.14 2.60 50.66
N GLY A 94 38.96 2.77 51.99
CA GLY A 94 37.81 3.44 52.62
C GLY A 94 37.17 2.76 53.86
N SER A 95 37.88 2.59 54.97
CA SER A 95 37.33 2.08 56.26
C SER A 95 38.13 2.63 57.48
N PRO A 96 37.74 2.44 58.78
CA PRO A 96 36.67 1.58 59.34
C PRO A 96 35.74 2.25 60.40
N GLY A 97 34.85 1.48 61.04
CA GLY A 97 34.17 1.87 62.30
C GLY A 97 33.26 0.78 62.89
N THR A 98 33.49 0.33 64.13
CA THR A 98 32.89 -0.90 64.71
C THR A 98 32.08 -0.70 66.01
N ARG A 99 31.05 -1.54 66.21
CA ARG A 99 30.43 -2.07 67.49
C ARG A 99 29.11 -2.80 67.12
N THR A 100 28.83 -4.09 67.37
CA THR A 100 28.88 -5.04 68.53
C THR A 100 27.63 -5.05 69.42
N GLY A 101 27.06 -6.25 69.68
CA GLY A 101 25.87 -6.52 70.52
C GLY A 101 24.63 -6.81 69.65
N ASP A 102 24.03 -8.01 69.53
CA ASP A 102 23.98 -9.29 70.28
C ASP A 102 22.85 -9.41 71.36
N ARG A 103 22.07 -10.51 71.24
CA ARG A 103 21.02 -11.05 72.15
C ARG A 103 19.76 -10.19 72.44
N ASP A 104 18.59 -10.75 72.81
CA ASP A 104 18.20 -12.17 73.03
C ASP A 104 16.72 -12.50 72.64
N THR A 105 16.36 -13.77 72.86
CA THR A 105 15.26 -14.67 72.45
C THR A 105 13.82 -14.47 72.99
N THR A 106 12.92 -15.34 72.47
CA THR A 106 11.66 -15.93 73.04
C THR A 106 10.30 -15.30 72.71
N ARG A 107 9.16 -16.03 72.75
CA ARG A 107 8.79 -17.41 72.27
C ARG A 107 7.24 -17.57 72.36
N THR A 108 6.67 -18.61 71.75
CA THR A 108 5.29 -19.18 71.90
C THR A 108 4.14 -18.32 71.34
N GLY A 109 3.04 -18.88 70.83
CA GLY A 109 2.55 -20.29 70.79
C GLY A 109 1.18 -20.39 71.49
N ASP A 110 0.24 -21.28 71.15
CA ASP A 110 0.13 -22.32 70.11
C ASP A 110 -1.38 -22.56 69.78
N GLY A 111 -1.72 -23.43 68.82
CA GLY A 111 -3.14 -23.80 68.55
C GLY A 111 -3.41 -24.60 67.27
N ASP A 112 -3.16 -25.91 67.29
CA ASP A 112 -3.44 -26.88 66.19
C ASP A 112 -4.82 -27.57 66.35
N VAL A 113 -5.27 -28.36 65.35
CA VAL A 113 -5.74 -29.76 65.50
C VAL A 113 -6.31 -30.35 64.17
N THR A 114 -5.54 -31.29 63.58
CA THR A 114 -5.90 -32.53 62.82
C THR A 114 -7.09 -32.57 61.82
N SER A 115 -6.88 -32.93 60.54
CA SER A 115 -6.94 -34.31 59.93
C SER A 115 -8.37 -34.83 59.60
N THR A 116 -8.62 -35.61 58.53
CA THR A 116 -8.12 -36.98 58.27
C THR A 116 -7.60 -37.24 56.84
N ARG A 117 -7.23 -38.49 56.53
CA ARG A 117 -6.78 -39.00 55.22
C ARG A 117 -7.85 -39.87 54.55
N ASP A 118 -7.73 -40.08 53.24
CA ASP A 118 -7.61 -41.41 52.59
C ASP A 118 -7.30 -41.23 51.08
N GLY A 119 -6.64 -42.15 50.38
CA GLY A 119 -6.04 -43.38 50.93
C GLY A 119 -5.82 -44.55 49.95
N ASP A 120 -5.53 -44.35 48.66
CA ASP A 120 -5.16 -45.46 47.76
C ASP A 120 -4.34 -44.99 46.55
N GLY A 121 -3.61 -45.90 45.92
CA GLY A 121 -2.84 -45.63 44.69
C GLY A 121 -2.22 -46.88 44.07
N ASP A 122 -1.85 -46.77 42.79
CA ASP A 122 -0.99 -47.72 42.08
C ASP A 122 -0.03 -46.94 41.16
N GLY A 123 1.11 -47.54 40.81
CA GLY A 123 2.26 -46.83 40.25
C GLY A 123 2.56 -47.11 38.79
N ASP A 124 3.29 -46.18 38.15
CA ASP A 124 4.25 -46.54 37.11
C ASP A 124 5.49 -45.63 37.19
N ARG A 125 6.53 -46.00 36.42
CA ARG A 125 7.92 -45.63 36.66
C ARG A 125 8.28 -44.23 36.15
N ASP A 126 9.05 -43.51 36.96
CA ASP A 126 9.73 -42.30 36.54
C ASP A 126 10.71 -42.60 35.39
N THR A 127 10.55 -41.88 34.28
CA THR A 127 11.56 -41.80 33.21
C THR A 127 11.74 -40.34 32.80
N THR A 128 12.88 -39.79 33.21
CA THR A 128 13.21 -38.38 33.02
C THR A 128 13.34 -38.00 31.54
N ARG A 129 12.65 -36.95 31.09
CA ARG A 129 13.07 -36.19 29.89
C ARG A 129 12.73 -34.69 29.99
N ALA A 130 13.63 -33.86 29.46
CA ALA A 130 13.54 -32.41 29.50
C ALA A 130 12.30 -31.85 28.78
N GLY A 131 11.74 -30.76 29.30
CA GLY A 131 10.54 -30.10 28.76
C GLY A 131 10.81 -29.19 27.56
N ALA A 132 9.80 -29.00 26.71
CA ALA A 132 9.83 -28.04 25.60
C ALA A 132 8.42 -27.59 25.18
N GLY A 133 8.29 -26.33 24.75
CA GLY A 133 7.40 -25.89 23.67
C GLY A 133 5.89 -25.85 23.91
N THR A 134 5.34 -24.64 24.05
CA THR A 134 3.93 -24.35 23.72
C THR A 134 3.64 -24.53 22.23
N GLY A 135 2.43 -24.94 21.87
CA GLY A 135 1.98 -25.03 20.47
C GLY A 135 0.79 -24.13 20.16
N GLU A 136 1.03 -22.99 19.53
CA GLU A 136 0.03 -22.29 18.71
C GLU A 136 -0.12 -23.07 17.39
N THR A 137 -1.15 -22.77 16.57
CA THR A 137 -0.96 -22.88 15.11
C THR A 137 -0.14 -21.69 14.64
N GLU A 138 1.04 -21.58 15.24
CA GLU A 138 2.12 -20.69 14.88
C GLU A 138 2.40 -21.01 13.41
N THR A 139 2.53 -20.01 12.55
CA THR A 139 2.93 -20.28 11.17
C THR A 139 4.37 -20.76 11.20
N ARG A 140 4.55 -22.08 11.30
CA ARG A 140 5.85 -22.72 11.50
C ARG A 140 6.70 -22.46 10.28
N LEU A 141 7.98 -22.23 10.51
CA LEU A 141 8.95 -22.00 9.46
C LEU A 141 9.05 -23.25 8.59
N ALA A 142 8.54 -23.19 7.36
CA ALA A 142 8.60 -24.29 6.40
C ALA A 142 9.92 -24.27 5.62
N ALA A 143 10.39 -23.07 5.29
CA ALA A 143 11.73 -22.84 4.77
C ALA A 143 12.18 -21.38 5.04
N LEU A 144 13.48 -21.23 5.30
CA LEU A 144 14.19 -19.95 5.24
C LEU A 144 15.34 -20.13 4.24
N VAL A 145 15.38 -19.27 3.23
CA VAL A 145 16.44 -19.26 2.22
C VAL A 145 17.18 -17.94 2.35
N GLU A 146 18.50 -18.01 2.41
CA GLU A 146 19.39 -16.84 2.34
C GLU A 146 20.47 -17.07 1.27
N ARG A 147 20.65 -16.09 0.39
CA ARG A 147 21.73 -16.05 -0.59
C ARG A 147 22.22 -14.61 -0.72
N ALA A 148 23.47 -14.37 -0.31
CA ALA A 148 24.19 -13.12 -0.51
C ALA A 148 25.71 -13.41 -0.45
N PRO A 149 26.52 -12.90 -1.41
CA PRO A 149 26.10 -12.23 -2.63
C PRO A 149 25.45 -13.20 -3.64
N VAL A 150 24.67 -12.63 -4.56
CA VAL A 150 24.29 -13.21 -5.85
C VAL A 150 24.55 -12.17 -6.94
N ALA A 151 24.45 -12.53 -8.22
CA ALA A 151 24.45 -11.56 -9.31
C ALA A 151 23.30 -10.55 -9.14
N GLU A 152 23.51 -9.29 -9.52
CA GLU A 152 22.49 -8.23 -9.38
C GLU A 152 21.17 -8.65 -10.06
N PHE A 153 20.06 -8.49 -9.34
CA PHE A 153 18.72 -8.75 -9.88
C PHE A 153 17.77 -7.56 -9.68
N THR A 154 16.77 -7.50 -10.56
CA THR A 154 15.75 -6.44 -10.65
C THR A 154 14.36 -6.88 -10.19
N LEU A 155 14.17 -8.20 -10.06
CA LEU A 155 12.94 -8.85 -9.63
C LEU A 155 13.27 -10.15 -8.88
N LEU A 156 12.51 -10.44 -7.82
CA LEU A 156 12.47 -11.73 -7.14
C LEU A 156 11.02 -12.24 -7.12
N GLY A 157 10.83 -13.51 -7.46
CA GLY A 157 9.58 -14.24 -7.27
C GLY A 157 9.81 -15.56 -6.56
N VAL A 158 8.74 -16.15 -6.02
CA VAL A 158 8.79 -17.44 -5.32
C VAL A 158 7.76 -18.35 -5.97
N THR A 159 8.18 -19.49 -6.51
CA THR A 159 7.34 -20.38 -7.32
C THR A 159 7.36 -21.81 -6.78
N TRP A 160 6.28 -22.56 -7.00
CA TRP A 160 6.11 -23.96 -6.59
C TRP A 160 5.09 -24.66 -7.50
N ASP A 161 4.93 -25.97 -7.34
CA ASP A 161 4.03 -26.75 -8.20
C ASP A 161 2.55 -26.57 -7.79
N ALA A 162 1.71 -26.35 -8.79
CA ALA A 162 0.34 -25.86 -8.61
C ALA A 162 -0.55 -26.91 -7.93
N GLY A 163 -1.25 -26.49 -6.87
CA GLY A 163 -2.06 -27.38 -6.03
C GLY A 163 -1.33 -27.90 -4.78
N SER A 164 0.00 -27.73 -4.67
CA SER A 164 0.76 -28.14 -3.48
C SER A 164 0.74 -27.12 -2.33
N THR A 165 0.13 -25.93 -2.49
CA THR A 165 0.12 -24.84 -1.47
C THR A 165 -0.45 -25.33 -0.12
N PRO A 166 0.35 -25.45 0.96
CA PRO A 166 -0.15 -25.89 2.25
C PRO A 166 -1.11 -24.87 2.90
N ALA A 167 -2.02 -25.35 3.75
CA ALA A 167 -2.96 -24.47 4.44
C ALA A 167 -2.24 -23.42 5.31
N GLY A 168 -2.72 -22.17 5.24
CA GLY A 168 -2.12 -21.05 5.98
C GLY A 168 -0.73 -20.62 5.51
N THR A 169 -0.31 -21.01 4.30
CA THR A 169 0.98 -20.59 3.74
C THR A 169 1.05 -19.07 3.59
N THR A 170 2.17 -18.51 4.05
CA THR A 170 2.56 -17.12 3.91
C THR A 170 3.98 -17.07 3.39
N VAL A 171 4.26 -16.09 2.51
CA VAL A 171 5.60 -15.85 1.97
C VAL A 171 6.00 -14.43 2.33
N SER A 172 7.22 -14.29 2.87
CA SER A 172 7.86 -12.99 3.09
C SER A 172 9.24 -12.98 2.42
N ALA A 173 9.65 -11.85 1.86
CA ALA A 173 10.99 -11.66 1.35
C ALA A 173 11.60 -10.35 1.85
N ARG A 174 12.92 -10.32 1.99
CA ARG A 174 13.71 -9.08 2.00
C ARG A 174 14.90 -9.22 1.07
N VAL A 175 15.39 -8.09 0.58
CA VAL A 175 16.50 -8.03 -0.37
C VAL A 175 17.63 -7.20 0.22
N ARG A 176 18.84 -7.42 -0.28
CA ARG A 176 20.03 -6.63 0.03
C ARG A 176 20.32 -5.75 -1.17
N GLU A 177 20.36 -4.45 -0.96
CA GLU A 177 20.58 -3.45 -2.01
C GLU A 177 21.69 -2.52 -1.52
N HIS A 178 22.70 -2.25 -2.35
CA HIS A 178 23.88 -1.45 -1.96
C HIS A 178 24.48 -1.93 -0.62
N GLY A 179 24.62 -3.25 -0.47
CA GLY A 179 25.12 -3.91 0.75
C GLY A 179 24.16 -3.96 1.93
N THR A 180 23.01 -3.27 1.89
CA THR A 180 22.11 -3.06 3.03
C THR A 180 20.83 -3.90 2.93
N TRP A 181 20.49 -4.63 4.00
CA TRP A 181 19.23 -5.40 4.08
C TRP A 181 18.01 -4.48 4.23
N GLN A 182 17.07 -4.60 3.30
CA GLN A 182 15.77 -3.93 3.36
C GLN A 182 14.82 -4.59 4.38
N ALA A 183 13.71 -3.90 4.67
CA ALA A 183 12.64 -4.42 5.51
C ALA A 183 11.93 -5.62 4.85
N TRP A 184 11.46 -6.57 5.67
CA TRP A 184 10.63 -7.69 5.23
C TRP A 184 9.31 -7.21 4.62
N GLN A 185 8.99 -7.73 3.43
CA GLN A 185 7.74 -7.52 2.72
C GLN A 185 7.00 -8.85 2.60
N SER A 186 5.69 -8.87 2.81
CA SER A 186 4.87 -10.04 2.51
C SER A 186 4.59 -10.07 1.01
N LEU A 187 4.78 -11.23 0.38
CA LEU A 187 4.42 -11.43 -1.02
C LEU A 187 3.05 -12.10 -1.09
N SER A 188 2.11 -11.57 -1.88
CA SER A 188 0.82 -12.21 -2.08
C SER A 188 1.02 -13.52 -2.84
N ILE A 189 0.27 -14.57 -2.49
CA ILE A 189 0.23 -15.80 -3.27
C ILE A 189 -0.72 -15.60 -4.47
N ILE A 190 -0.24 -15.83 -5.69
CA ILE A 190 -1.06 -15.91 -6.90
C ILE A 190 -1.62 -17.33 -6.99
N ASP A 191 -2.40 -17.78 -5.99
CA ASP A 191 -2.74 -19.22 -5.85
C ASP A 191 -3.26 -19.80 -7.17
N ASP A 192 -4.13 -19.04 -7.84
CA ASP A 192 -4.59 -19.28 -9.22
C ASP A 192 -5.32 -18.06 -9.83
N GLY A 193 -4.74 -16.86 -9.67
CA GLY A 193 -5.18 -15.65 -10.40
C GLY A 193 -4.88 -15.64 -11.91
N GLY A 194 -4.09 -16.62 -12.38
CA GLY A 194 -3.53 -16.77 -13.72
C GLY A 194 -4.50 -17.22 -14.83
N PRO A 195 -4.09 -18.13 -15.73
CA PRO A 195 -4.95 -18.70 -16.76
C PRO A 195 -6.18 -19.44 -16.19
N ASP A 196 -7.30 -19.38 -16.91
CA ASP A 196 -8.51 -20.17 -16.59
C ASP A 196 -8.17 -21.68 -16.59
N ARG A 197 -8.86 -22.49 -15.78
CA ARG A 197 -8.53 -23.92 -15.57
C ARG A 197 -8.48 -24.72 -16.88
N ASP A 198 -9.36 -24.39 -17.80
CA ASP A 198 -9.57 -25.10 -19.07
C ASP A 198 -8.83 -24.43 -20.26
N ASP A 199 -7.88 -23.52 -19.97
CA ASP A 199 -7.09 -22.83 -21.00
C ASP A 199 -5.76 -23.57 -21.29
N PRO A 200 -5.36 -23.77 -22.56
CA PRO A 200 -4.07 -24.39 -22.91
C PRO A 200 -2.83 -23.68 -22.38
N GLU A 201 -2.94 -22.42 -21.93
CA GLU A 201 -1.88 -21.69 -21.25
C GLU A 201 -1.66 -22.14 -19.78
N ARG A 202 -2.54 -22.97 -19.21
CA ARG A 202 -2.50 -23.37 -17.80
C ARG A 202 -1.21 -24.14 -17.48
N SER A 203 -0.36 -23.52 -16.66
CA SER A 203 0.90 -24.07 -16.19
C SER A 203 0.73 -25.06 -15.03
N SER A 204 1.70 -25.97 -14.90
CA SER A 204 1.89 -26.81 -13.71
C SER A 204 2.50 -26.08 -12.51
N ARG A 205 2.95 -24.82 -12.68
CA ARG A 205 3.52 -24.00 -11.59
C ARG A 205 2.65 -22.81 -11.22
N THR A 206 2.72 -22.45 -9.94
CA THR A 206 2.14 -21.27 -9.32
C THR A 206 3.22 -20.53 -8.51
N GLY A 207 2.87 -19.43 -7.83
CA GLY A 207 3.85 -18.67 -7.05
C GLY A 207 3.30 -17.38 -6.43
N THR A 208 4.18 -16.43 -6.13
CA THR A 208 3.82 -15.13 -5.54
C THR A 208 3.75 -13.99 -6.57
N ASP A 209 3.13 -12.88 -6.18
CA ASP A 209 3.40 -11.58 -6.81
C ASP A 209 4.92 -11.29 -6.75
N PRO A 210 5.50 -10.66 -7.79
CA PRO A 210 6.93 -10.36 -7.83
C PRO A 210 7.33 -9.16 -6.96
N LEU A 211 8.43 -9.31 -6.24
CA LEU A 211 9.14 -8.23 -5.54
C LEU A 211 10.13 -7.56 -6.50
N PHE A 212 9.96 -6.27 -6.76
CA PHE A 212 10.91 -5.49 -7.57
C PHE A 212 11.97 -4.83 -6.69
N THR A 213 13.18 -4.73 -7.22
CA THR A 213 14.37 -4.22 -6.56
C THR A 213 15.04 -3.11 -7.37
N GLU A 214 15.90 -2.33 -6.74
CA GLU A 214 16.69 -1.27 -7.38
C GLU A 214 18.17 -1.70 -7.51
N GLY A 215 18.41 -2.93 -8.00
CA GLY A 215 19.73 -3.57 -8.10
C GLY A 215 20.11 -4.30 -6.82
N ALA A 216 19.46 -5.45 -6.55
CA ALA A 216 19.71 -6.22 -5.34
C ALA A 216 20.82 -7.26 -5.54
N ASP A 217 21.74 -7.35 -4.59
CA ASP A 217 22.89 -8.27 -4.57
C ASP A 217 22.70 -9.48 -3.63
N GLY A 218 21.51 -9.61 -3.04
CA GLY A 218 21.20 -10.68 -2.09
C GLY A 218 19.72 -10.74 -1.72
N PHE A 219 19.27 -11.89 -1.24
CA PHE A 219 17.90 -12.08 -0.75
C PHE A 219 17.81 -12.98 0.48
N GLN A 220 16.75 -12.76 1.25
CA GLN A 220 16.19 -13.74 2.17
C GLN A 220 14.72 -13.96 1.85
N VAL A 221 14.29 -15.21 1.76
CA VAL A 221 12.88 -15.60 1.60
C VAL A 221 12.48 -16.52 2.74
N ARG A 222 11.36 -16.22 3.39
CA ARG A 222 10.77 -16.97 4.49
C ARG A 222 9.40 -17.47 4.07
N ILE A 223 9.20 -18.79 4.10
CA ILE A 223 7.92 -19.45 3.86
C ILE A 223 7.46 -20.04 5.19
N SER A 224 6.20 -19.82 5.55
CA SER A 224 5.64 -20.30 6.82
C SER A 224 4.20 -20.75 6.64
N SER A 225 3.85 -21.93 7.15
CA SER A 225 2.55 -22.58 6.93
C SER A 225 1.97 -23.13 8.24
N ALA A 226 0.70 -23.54 8.26
CA ALA A 226 0.04 -24.02 9.48
C ALA A 226 0.67 -25.31 10.04
N THR A 227 1.30 -26.13 9.18
CA THR A 227 1.97 -27.39 9.57
C THR A 227 3.48 -27.26 9.68
N GLY A 228 4.09 -26.24 9.05
CA GLY A 228 5.53 -26.21 8.78
C GLY A 228 5.94 -27.00 7.53
N SER A 229 4.98 -27.50 6.75
CA SER A 229 5.24 -28.12 5.45
C SER A 229 5.57 -27.05 4.40
N SER A 230 6.55 -27.32 3.54
CA SER A 230 6.81 -26.54 2.32
C SER A 230 5.85 -26.96 1.21
N PRO A 231 5.48 -26.07 0.27
CA PRO A 231 4.99 -26.47 -1.05
C PRO A 231 6.02 -27.36 -1.79
N GLU A 232 5.53 -28.14 -2.75
CA GLU A 232 6.36 -29.03 -3.59
C GLU A 232 7.02 -28.25 -4.75
N GLY A 233 8.24 -28.63 -5.12
CA GLY A 233 9.00 -27.93 -6.17
C GLY A 233 9.29 -26.45 -5.85
N LEU A 234 9.35 -26.08 -4.57
CA LEU A 234 9.55 -24.70 -4.11
C LEU A 234 10.90 -24.14 -4.60
N ARG A 235 10.86 -22.92 -5.15
CA ARG A 235 11.98 -22.27 -5.84
C ARG A 235 11.92 -20.76 -5.63
N VAL A 236 13.06 -20.12 -5.42
CA VAL A 236 13.20 -18.65 -5.51
C VAL A 236 13.81 -18.32 -6.86
N ASP A 237 13.11 -17.49 -7.63
CA ASP A 237 13.53 -17.06 -8.97
C ASP A 237 13.95 -15.59 -8.89
N VAL A 238 15.22 -15.29 -9.16
CA VAL A 238 15.71 -13.92 -9.30
C VAL A 238 15.99 -13.62 -10.76
N ILE A 239 15.59 -12.42 -11.21
CA ILE A 239 15.62 -12.01 -12.62
C ILE A 239 16.31 -10.65 -12.74
N ASP A 240 17.38 -10.60 -13.54
CA ASP A 240 17.78 -9.37 -14.19
C ASP A 240 16.99 -9.23 -15.49
N ALA A 241 16.16 -8.20 -15.56
CA ALA A 241 15.39 -7.87 -16.75
C ALA A 241 16.23 -7.14 -17.82
N GLY A 242 17.53 -6.97 -17.57
CA GLY A 242 18.54 -6.37 -18.43
C GLY A 242 18.31 -4.88 -18.67
N ARG A 243 19.24 -4.25 -19.40
CA ARG A 243 19.13 -2.85 -19.86
C ARG A 243 18.89 -2.78 -21.36
N SER A 244 18.05 -1.85 -21.77
CA SER A 244 17.77 -1.53 -23.18
C SER A 244 18.06 -0.05 -23.43
N GLU A 245 18.33 0.33 -24.68
CA GLU A 245 18.31 1.73 -25.11
C GLU A 245 16.96 2.40 -24.75
N ALA A 246 15.88 1.62 -24.64
CA ALA A 246 14.57 2.08 -24.18
C ALA A 246 14.58 2.70 -22.77
N ASP A 247 15.54 2.32 -21.92
CA ASP A 247 15.61 2.78 -20.53
C ASP A 247 16.23 4.19 -20.43
N GLU A 248 17.12 4.52 -21.38
CA GLU A 248 17.66 5.87 -21.62
C GLU A 248 16.63 6.80 -22.30
N LEU A 249 15.61 6.25 -22.97
CA LEU A 249 14.61 7.06 -23.67
C LEU A 249 13.77 7.89 -22.70
N SER A 250 14.06 9.19 -22.64
CA SER A 250 13.09 10.22 -22.25
C SER A 250 11.98 10.33 -23.31
N VAL A 251 11.11 9.32 -23.40
CA VAL A 251 10.06 9.19 -24.43
C VAL A 251 9.13 10.40 -24.39
N GLN A 252 9.37 11.35 -25.29
CA GLN A 252 8.42 12.41 -25.60
C GLN A 252 7.17 11.77 -26.23
N THR A 253 6.05 11.77 -25.49
CA THR A 253 4.78 11.30 -26.03
C THR A 253 4.24 12.28 -27.07
N ALA A 254 4.66 12.12 -28.32
CA ALA A 254 4.11 12.83 -29.46
C ALA A 254 2.59 12.59 -29.55
N ALA A 255 1.81 13.63 -29.25
CA ALA A 255 0.36 13.54 -29.21
C ALA A 255 -0.24 13.73 -30.61
N THR A 256 -0.25 12.66 -31.42
CA THR A 256 -1.06 12.62 -32.64
C THR A 256 -2.55 12.54 -32.29
N ALA A 257 -3.41 13.15 -33.12
CA ALA A 257 -4.84 13.27 -32.88
C ALA A 257 -5.62 11.96 -33.19
N SER A 258 -5.28 10.88 -32.50
CA SER A 258 -5.95 9.58 -32.59
C SER A 258 -7.02 9.39 -31.50
N ALA A 259 -8.01 8.55 -31.77
CA ALA A 259 -8.95 8.06 -30.76
C ALA A 259 -8.31 7.03 -29.79
N ALA A 260 -7.09 6.57 -30.07
CA ALA A 260 -6.26 5.79 -29.16
C ALA A 260 -5.26 6.71 -28.42
N PRO A 261 -4.99 6.48 -27.12
CA PRO A 261 -3.91 7.16 -26.41
C PRO A 261 -2.55 6.67 -26.91
N SER A 262 -1.48 7.41 -26.60
CA SER A 262 -0.12 6.93 -26.80
C SER A 262 0.14 5.70 -25.93
N VAL A 263 0.71 4.65 -26.52
CA VAL A 263 1.06 3.39 -25.86
C VAL A 263 2.49 3.01 -26.21
N VAL A 264 3.27 2.62 -25.21
CA VAL A 264 4.58 2.00 -25.38
C VAL A 264 4.35 0.57 -25.91
N THR A 265 4.65 0.35 -27.18
CA THR A 265 4.56 -0.97 -27.82
C THR A 265 5.60 -1.94 -27.26
N ARG A 266 5.41 -3.25 -27.48
CA ARG A 266 6.36 -4.29 -27.03
C ARG A 266 7.80 -4.07 -27.54
N LYS A 267 7.95 -3.67 -28.81
CA LYS A 267 9.25 -3.24 -29.38
C LYS A 267 9.87 -2.07 -28.61
N GLN A 268 9.07 -1.08 -28.20
CA GLN A 268 9.57 0.11 -27.51
C GLN A 268 9.95 -0.11 -26.04
N TRP A 269 9.51 -1.19 -25.38
CA TRP A 269 10.00 -1.56 -24.04
C TRP A 269 11.08 -2.65 -24.04
N GLY A 270 11.50 -3.11 -25.22
CA GLY A 270 12.57 -4.10 -25.39
C GLY A 270 12.13 -5.55 -25.21
N ALA A 271 10.88 -5.89 -25.57
CA ALA A 271 10.34 -7.23 -25.42
C ALA A 271 11.07 -8.28 -26.27
N ASP A 272 11.58 -9.34 -25.62
CA ASP A 272 12.07 -10.54 -26.31
C ASP A 272 10.90 -11.44 -26.72
N GLU A 273 10.40 -11.25 -27.95
CA GLU A 273 9.24 -11.97 -28.50
C GLU A 273 9.45 -13.49 -28.61
N ARG A 274 10.67 -14.01 -28.37
CA ARG A 274 10.94 -15.46 -28.32
C ARG A 274 10.44 -16.11 -27.03
N LEU A 275 10.23 -15.35 -25.96
CA LEU A 275 9.77 -15.88 -24.67
C LEU A 275 8.26 -16.18 -24.65
N ARG A 276 7.49 -15.64 -25.60
CA ARG A 276 6.03 -15.84 -25.64
C ARG A 276 5.61 -17.03 -26.51
N LYS A 277 4.54 -17.68 -26.07
CA LYS A 277 3.82 -18.75 -26.79
C LYS A 277 2.54 -18.15 -27.43
N PRO A 278 1.78 -18.90 -28.24
CA PRO A 278 0.47 -18.44 -28.70
C PRO A 278 -0.49 -18.15 -27.55
N THR A 279 -1.41 -17.20 -27.73
CA THR A 279 -2.43 -16.81 -26.75
C THR A 279 -3.82 -16.84 -27.38
N GLY A 280 -4.84 -17.21 -26.61
CA GLY A 280 -6.22 -17.31 -27.08
C GLY A 280 -6.86 -15.95 -27.38
N LEU A 281 -7.90 -15.94 -28.24
CA LEU A 281 -8.76 -14.78 -28.45
C LEU A 281 -10.12 -14.99 -27.79
N ASN A 282 -10.63 -13.95 -27.13
CA ASN A 282 -12.04 -13.86 -26.75
C ASN A 282 -12.85 -13.36 -27.95
N SER A 283 -14.00 -13.96 -28.26
CA SER A 283 -14.84 -13.53 -29.40
C SER A 283 -15.42 -12.12 -29.24
N THR A 284 -15.48 -11.61 -28.00
CA THR A 284 -15.70 -10.20 -27.69
C THR A 284 -15.22 -9.89 -26.26
N VAL A 285 -15.10 -8.60 -25.91
CA VAL A 285 -14.91 -8.16 -24.52
C VAL A 285 -16.26 -7.71 -23.95
N LYS A 286 -16.62 -8.22 -22.77
CA LYS A 286 -17.83 -7.86 -22.01
C LYS A 286 -17.53 -6.96 -20.80
N ALA A 287 -16.33 -7.03 -20.22
CA ALA A 287 -15.93 -6.23 -19.06
C ALA A 287 -14.43 -5.87 -19.06
N LEU A 288 -14.09 -4.76 -18.40
CA LEU A 288 -12.70 -4.35 -18.13
C LEU A 288 -12.35 -4.56 -16.65
N VAL A 289 -11.21 -5.20 -16.38
CA VAL A 289 -10.76 -5.52 -15.01
C VAL A 289 -9.49 -4.74 -14.68
N LEU A 290 -9.56 -3.94 -13.61
CA LEU A 290 -8.45 -3.17 -13.07
C LEU A 290 -7.71 -3.96 -11.98
N HIS A 291 -6.40 -4.07 -12.15
CA HIS A 291 -5.46 -4.76 -11.26
C HIS A 291 -4.39 -3.82 -10.72
N HIS A 292 -3.54 -4.32 -9.83
CA HIS A 292 -2.21 -3.76 -9.61
C HIS A 292 -1.15 -4.87 -9.68
N THR A 293 0.15 -4.53 -9.68
CA THR A 293 1.23 -5.54 -9.68
C THR A 293 1.82 -5.83 -8.30
N ALA A 294 1.25 -5.25 -7.23
CA ALA A 294 1.60 -5.44 -5.81
C ALA A 294 3.05 -5.11 -5.39
N GLY A 295 3.92 -4.76 -6.34
CA GLY A 295 5.33 -4.42 -6.16
C GLY A 295 5.62 -2.99 -5.73
N SER A 296 6.88 -2.55 -5.89
CA SER A 296 7.35 -1.25 -5.42
C SER A 296 6.58 -0.04 -5.96
N ASN A 297 6.45 1.01 -5.14
CA ASN A 297 5.93 2.32 -5.52
C ASN A 297 7.03 3.41 -5.56
N SER A 298 8.32 3.10 -5.33
CA SER A 298 9.45 4.05 -5.33
C SER A 298 10.03 4.31 -6.72
N TYR A 299 10.06 3.28 -7.56
CA TYR A 299 10.86 3.12 -8.77
C TYR A 299 10.92 4.31 -9.75
N SER A 300 12.06 4.48 -10.42
CA SER A 300 12.33 5.59 -11.33
C SER A 300 11.58 5.50 -12.67
N SER A 301 11.62 6.57 -13.47
CA SER A 301 11.01 6.59 -14.81
C SER A 301 11.72 5.68 -15.80
N ALA A 302 13.03 5.44 -15.65
CA ALA A 302 13.79 4.49 -16.44
C ALA A 302 13.45 3.04 -16.03
N ALA A 303 13.47 2.75 -14.72
CA ALA A 303 13.19 1.42 -14.17
C ALA A 303 11.79 0.87 -14.52
N ALA A 304 10.85 1.71 -14.95
CA ALA A 304 9.53 1.27 -15.39
C ALA A 304 9.58 0.29 -16.58
N PHE A 305 10.52 0.45 -17.51
CA PHE A 305 10.69 -0.46 -18.64
C PHE A 305 11.26 -1.81 -18.18
N THR A 306 12.28 -1.75 -17.31
CA THR A 306 12.87 -2.90 -16.60
C THR A 306 11.80 -3.69 -15.83
N GLN A 307 10.87 -3.03 -15.14
CA GLN A 307 9.75 -3.70 -14.48
C GLN A 307 8.81 -4.45 -15.45
N VAL A 308 8.48 -3.87 -16.62
CA VAL A 308 7.65 -4.57 -17.61
C VAL A 308 8.37 -5.80 -18.17
N ARG A 309 9.67 -5.68 -18.48
CA ARG A 309 10.50 -6.83 -18.90
C ARG A 309 10.60 -7.89 -17.80
N GLY A 310 10.75 -7.50 -16.54
CA GLY A 310 10.75 -8.42 -15.38
C GLY A 310 9.42 -9.15 -15.22
N ILE A 311 8.29 -8.45 -15.32
CA ILE A 311 6.94 -9.08 -15.28
C ILE A 311 6.76 -10.07 -16.43
N TYR A 312 7.25 -9.73 -17.62
CA TYR A 312 7.21 -10.63 -18.79
C TYR A 312 8.03 -11.89 -18.53
N ALA A 313 9.29 -11.74 -18.13
CA ALA A 313 10.20 -12.84 -17.81
C ALA A 313 9.65 -13.74 -16.69
N TYR A 314 9.13 -13.16 -15.61
CA TYR A 314 8.57 -13.93 -14.49
C TYR A 314 7.34 -14.74 -14.91
N HIS A 315 6.42 -14.15 -15.67
CA HIS A 315 5.24 -14.86 -16.16
C HIS A 315 5.61 -15.99 -17.14
N THR A 316 6.54 -15.79 -18.08
CA THR A 316 6.87 -16.80 -19.10
C THR A 316 7.88 -17.86 -18.65
N LEU A 317 8.92 -17.48 -17.89
CA LEU A 317 10.01 -18.37 -17.48
C LEU A 317 9.79 -19.00 -16.09
N SER A 318 9.24 -18.25 -15.14
CA SER A 318 9.05 -18.72 -13.76
C SER A 318 7.68 -19.39 -13.56
N LEU A 319 6.62 -18.78 -14.08
CA LEU A 319 5.26 -19.33 -14.04
C LEU A 319 4.86 -20.11 -15.31
N GLY A 320 5.66 -20.08 -16.38
CA GLY A 320 5.45 -20.90 -17.59
C GLY A 320 4.34 -20.43 -18.54
N TRP A 321 3.72 -19.27 -18.30
CA TRP A 321 2.60 -18.72 -19.06
C TRP A 321 3.01 -18.35 -20.50
N SER A 322 2.04 -18.13 -21.39
CA SER A 322 2.28 -17.80 -22.79
C SER A 322 2.74 -16.36 -23.01
N ASP A 323 2.33 -15.43 -22.15
CA ASP A 323 2.72 -14.01 -22.21
C ASP A 323 2.37 -13.32 -20.87
N ILE A 324 2.66 -12.03 -20.72
CA ILE A 324 2.11 -11.21 -19.62
C ILE A 324 0.61 -11.46 -19.46
N ALA A 325 0.16 -11.66 -18.22
CA ALA A 325 -1.25 -11.85 -17.86
C ALA A 325 -2.18 -10.71 -18.30
N TYR A 326 -1.70 -9.48 -18.20
CA TYR A 326 -2.46 -8.25 -18.45
C TYR A 326 -2.37 -7.81 -19.92
N ASN A 327 -3.50 -7.38 -20.49
CA ASN A 327 -3.53 -6.85 -21.85
C ASN A 327 -2.82 -5.50 -21.98
N LEU A 328 -2.94 -4.66 -20.95
CA LEU A 328 -2.20 -3.40 -20.82
C LEU A 328 -1.62 -3.26 -19.40
N LEU A 329 -0.48 -2.58 -19.30
CA LEU A 329 0.01 -2.05 -18.02
C LEU A 329 -0.06 -0.52 -18.02
N VAL A 330 -0.16 0.08 -16.84
CA VAL A 330 -0.06 1.53 -16.62
C VAL A 330 0.95 1.76 -15.50
N ASP A 331 1.98 2.58 -15.73
CA ASP A 331 2.97 2.86 -14.69
C ASP A 331 2.54 3.99 -13.73
N ARG A 332 3.32 4.20 -12.66
CA ARG A 332 3.14 5.30 -11.71
C ARG A 332 3.20 6.70 -12.36
N PHE A 333 3.78 6.81 -13.55
CA PHE A 333 3.94 8.04 -14.35
C PHE A 333 2.84 8.24 -15.40
N GLY A 334 1.88 7.31 -15.52
CA GLY A 334 0.75 7.38 -16.45
C GLY A 334 1.03 6.89 -17.87
N ARG A 335 2.23 6.36 -18.17
CA ARG A 335 2.51 5.70 -19.44
C ARG A 335 1.72 4.39 -19.52
N ILE A 336 1.08 4.16 -20.67
CA ILE A 336 0.37 2.91 -20.98
C ILE A 336 1.33 2.03 -21.78
N TYR A 337 1.40 0.75 -21.45
CA TYR A 337 2.24 -0.25 -22.11
C TYR A 337 1.36 -1.32 -22.73
N GLU A 338 1.73 -1.79 -23.92
CA GLU A 338 1.24 -3.08 -24.43
C GLU A 338 1.80 -4.19 -23.53
N GLY A 339 0.92 -4.93 -22.86
CA GLY A 339 1.31 -6.13 -22.12
C GLY A 339 1.34 -7.33 -23.06
N ARG A 340 0.30 -8.15 -22.98
CA ARG A 340 0.07 -9.28 -23.88
C ARG A 340 0.00 -8.85 -25.35
N ALA A 341 0.80 -9.48 -26.22
CA ALA A 341 0.95 -9.14 -27.63
C ALA A 341 -0.39 -9.08 -28.39
N GLY A 342 -0.55 -8.06 -29.26
CA GLY A 342 -1.75 -7.87 -30.09
C GLY A 342 -2.95 -7.26 -29.36
N SER A 343 -2.87 -7.08 -28.04
CA SER A 343 -3.93 -6.50 -27.20
C SER A 343 -4.33 -5.07 -27.61
N LEU A 344 -3.50 -4.37 -28.40
CA LEU A 344 -3.82 -3.03 -28.91
C LEU A 344 -5.03 -3.05 -29.86
N VAL A 345 -5.17 -4.10 -30.68
CA VAL A 345 -6.21 -4.25 -31.69
C VAL A 345 -7.18 -5.41 -31.42
N SER A 346 -6.69 -6.55 -30.96
CA SER A 346 -7.48 -7.78 -30.79
C SER A 346 -8.05 -7.92 -29.37
N ALA A 347 -9.14 -8.66 -29.23
CA ALA A 347 -9.71 -9.06 -27.94
C ALA A 347 -8.95 -10.27 -27.36
N VAL A 348 -7.62 -10.12 -27.18
CA VAL A 348 -6.76 -11.20 -26.71
C VAL A 348 -7.15 -11.58 -25.28
N ARG A 349 -7.29 -12.89 -25.02
CA ARG A 349 -7.59 -13.42 -23.68
C ARG A 349 -6.36 -13.20 -22.78
N GLY A 350 -6.59 -12.56 -21.63
CA GLY A 350 -5.56 -12.42 -20.60
C GLY A 350 -5.43 -13.66 -19.71
N ALA A 351 -4.53 -13.60 -18.75
CA ALA A 351 -4.33 -14.60 -17.70
C ALA A 351 -4.25 -13.89 -16.33
N HIS A 352 -5.17 -12.95 -16.10
CA HIS A 352 -5.12 -11.96 -15.02
C HIS A 352 -6.23 -12.10 -13.97
N ALA A 353 -7.30 -12.82 -14.29
CA ALA A 353 -8.46 -13.03 -13.42
C ALA A 353 -8.99 -14.45 -13.60
N GLY A 354 -8.21 -15.43 -13.13
CA GLY A 354 -8.54 -16.85 -13.18
C GLY A 354 -9.99 -17.16 -12.80
N GLY A 355 -10.65 -17.93 -13.66
CA GLY A 355 -12.09 -18.21 -13.60
C GLY A 355 -12.93 -17.17 -14.36
N PHE A 356 -12.35 -16.07 -14.83
CA PHE A 356 -13.04 -14.95 -15.49
C PHE A 356 -12.24 -14.29 -16.63
N ASN A 357 -11.14 -14.90 -17.13
CA ASN A 357 -10.39 -14.33 -18.25
C ASN A 357 -11.20 -14.35 -19.57
N SER A 358 -12.10 -15.32 -19.69
CA SER A 358 -13.09 -15.38 -20.75
C SER A 358 -14.00 -14.14 -20.78
N TYR A 359 -14.04 -13.47 -21.94
CA TYR A 359 -14.72 -12.19 -22.19
C TYR A 359 -14.28 -10.97 -21.35
N THR A 360 -13.16 -11.02 -20.65
CA THR A 360 -12.62 -9.84 -19.96
C THR A 360 -11.33 -9.33 -20.60
N TYR A 361 -10.90 -8.14 -20.17
CA TYR A 361 -9.70 -7.47 -20.65
C TYR A 361 -9.03 -6.74 -19.48
N GLY A 362 -7.76 -7.07 -19.22
CA GLY A 362 -7.05 -6.70 -18.01
C GLY A 362 -6.14 -5.49 -18.18
N ILE A 363 -6.28 -4.54 -17.27
CA ILE A 363 -5.42 -3.35 -17.18
C ILE A 363 -4.80 -3.36 -15.79
N SER A 364 -3.48 -3.52 -15.68
CA SER A 364 -2.78 -3.52 -14.38
C SER A 364 -1.97 -2.26 -14.16
N VAL A 365 -2.01 -1.75 -12.92
CA VAL A 365 -1.25 -0.56 -12.52
C VAL A 365 0.00 -1.00 -11.78
N MET A 366 1.18 -0.64 -12.29
CA MET A 366 2.43 -1.08 -11.67
C MET A 366 2.65 -0.42 -10.30
N GLY A 367 3.00 -1.25 -9.31
CA GLY A 367 3.14 -0.90 -7.89
C GLY A 367 2.00 -1.40 -7.00
N ASN A 368 2.16 -1.24 -5.68
CA ASN A 368 1.19 -1.69 -4.68
C ASN A 368 0.22 -0.56 -4.29
N TYR A 369 -1.05 -0.71 -4.67
CA TYR A 369 -2.10 0.26 -4.34
C TYR A 369 -3.04 -0.20 -3.22
N ASP A 370 -2.64 -1.21 -2.44
CA ASP A 370 -3.20 -1.42 -1.11
C ASP A 370 -2.39 -0.72 -0.01
N VAL A 371 -1.06 -0.65 -0.11
CA VAL A 371 -0.24 0.08 0.86
C VAL A 371 -0.10 1.58 0.55
N ALA A 372 -0.14 1.98 -0.73
CA ALA A 372 0.08 3.37 -1.15
C ALA A 372 -1.01 3.92 -2.09
N LYS A 373 -1.11 5.25 -2.20
CA LYS A 373 -2.09 5.92 -3.08
C LYS A 373 -1.58 6.00 -4.53
N PRO A 374 -2.45 5.76 -5.53
CA PRO A 374 -2.06 5.90 -6.94
C PRO A 374 -1.73 7.35 -7.29
N PRO A 375 -0.59 7.62 -7.94
CA PRO A 375 -0.29 8.96 -8.45
C PRO A 375 -1.35 9.42 -9.46
N PRO A 376 -1.63 10.73 -9.57
CA PRO A 376 -2.61 11.26 -10.52
C PRO A 376 -2.27 10.92 -11.98
N ALA A 377 -0.99 10.76 -12.29
CA ALA A 377 -0.53 10.37 -13.61
C ALA A 377 -0.95 8.93 -13.94
N ALA A 378 -0.70 7.97 -13.03
CA ALA A 378 -1.26 6.62 -13.11
C ALA A 378 -2.78 6.62 -13.26
N VAL A 379 -3.51 7.39 -12.44
CA VAL A 379 -4.97 7.54 -12.55
C VAL A 379 -5.41 8.10 -13.91
N SER A 380 -4.62 9.00 -14.52
CA SER A 380 -4.85 9.50 -15.88
C SER A 380 -4.60 8.45 -16.95
N GLY A 381 -3.53 7.66 -16.83
CA GLY A 381 -3.23 6.53 -17.73
C GLY A 381 -4.32 5.46 -17.68
N ILE A 382 -4.78 5.09 -16.48
CA ILE A 382 -5.91 4.16 -16.28
C ILE A 382 -7.17 4.70 -16.97
N LYS A 383 -7.54 5.97 -16.73
CA LYS A 383 -8.72 6.57 -17.36
C LYS A 383 -8.64 6.54 -18.89
N GLN A 384 -7.47 6.81 -19.46
CA GLN A 384 -7.25 6.76 -20.91
C GLN A 384 -7.33 5.32 -21.46
N ALA A 385 -6.64 4.35 -20.84
CA ALA A 385 -6.68 2.95 -21.23
C ALA A 385 -8.11 2.36 -21.14
N VAL A 386 -8.81 2.63 -20.04
CA VAL A 386 -10.19 2.16 -19.80
C VAL A 386 -11.16 2.82 -20.78
N ALA A 387 -11.10 4.14 -20.98
CA ALA A 387 -11.99 4.83 -21.92
C ALA A 387 -11.77 4.37 -23.37
N TRP A 388 -10.50 4.19 -23.78
CA TRP A 388 -10.14 3.69 -25.11
C TRP A 388 -10.70 2.29 -25.38
N LYS A 389 -10.52 1.35 -24.44
CA LYS A 389 -11.01 -0.03 -24.61
C LYS A 389 -12.52 -0.12 -24.44
N ALA A 390 -13.12 0.68 -23.56
CA ALA A 390 -14.58 0.80 -23.47
C ALA A 390 -15.18 1.31 -24.79
N ALA A 391 -14.58 2.33 -25.42
CA ALA A 391 -15.01 2.80 -26.74
C ALA A 391 -14.81 1.72 -27.82
N ARG A 392 -13.64 1.07 -27.88
CA ARG A 392 -13.33 0.04 -28.90
C ARG A 392 -14.31 -1.14 -28.90
N TYR A 393 -14.72 -1.61 -27.72
CA TYR A 393 -15.65 -2.75 -27.59
C TYR A 393 -17.09 -2.31 -27.28
N GLY A 394 -17.44 -1.03 -27.48
CA GLY A 394 -18.80 -0.50 -27.34
C GLY A 394 -19.38 -0.53 -25.92
N LEU A 395 -18.55 -0.69 -24.89
CA LEU A 395 -18.95 -0.99 -23.51
C LEU A 395 -19.71 0.16 -22.84
N ALA A 396 -20.87 -0.16 -22.28
CA ALA A 396 -21.64 0.77 -21.43
C ALA A 396 -20.94 0.94 -20.06
N ALA A 397 -20.05 1.92 -19.97
CA ALA A 397 -19.09 2.11 -18.87
C ALA A 397 -19.69 2.13 -17.44
N LYS A 398 -20.90 2.67 -17.26
CA LYS A 398 -21.59 2.72 -15.95
C LYS A 398 -22.58 1.59 -15.70
N ALA A 399 -22.80 0.71 -16.69
CA ALA A 399 -23.76 -0.36 -16.61
C ALA A 399 -23.22 -1.57 -15.82
N LYS A 400 -24.04 -2.62 -15.76
CA LYS A 400 -23.61 -3.98 -15.43
C LYS A 400 -23.61 -4.83 -16.70
N THR A 401 -22.85 -5.92 -16.64
CA THR A 401 -22.70 -6.94 -17.68
C THR A 401 -22.75 -8.31 -17.01
N THR A 402 -22.93 -9.36 -17.81
CA THR A 402 -23.03 -10.74 -17.30
C THR A 402 -21.85 -11.56 -17.79
N LEU A 403 -21.14 -12.16 -16.84
CA LEU A 403 -20.02 -13.08 -17.06
C LEU A 403 -20.37 -14.45 -16.49
N THR A 404 -19.75 -15.50 -17.01
CA THR A 404 -19.88 -16.88 -16.47
C THR A 404 -18.51 -17.29 -15.94
N SER A 405 -18.47 -17.81 -14.72
CA SER A 405 -17.24 -18.30 -14.10
C SER A 405 -16.81 -19.61 -14.75
N ALA A 406 -15.53 -19.74 -15.11
CA ALA A 406 -14.89 -21.02 -15.42
C ALA A 406 -14.47 -21.77 -14.13
N GLY A 407 -14.54 -21.13 -12.97
CA GLY A 407 -14.17 -21.74 -11.70
C GLY A 407 -12.67 -22.06 -11.59
N GLY A 408 -12.33 -22.87 -10.58
CA GLY A 408 -11.00 -22.80 -9.95
C GLY A 408 -10.74 -21.37 -9.46
N GLY A 409 -9.48 -21.01 -9.29
CA GLY A 409 -9.11 -19.62 -9.11
C GLY A 409 -9.34 -19.09 -7.69
N THR A 410 -8.79 -17.90 -7.50
CA THR A 410 -9.35 -16.93 -6.56
C THR A 410 -10.81 -16.58 -6.91
N ALA A 411 -11.39 -17.10 -8.01
CA ALA A 411 -12.75 -16.83 -8.45
C ALA A 411 -13.76 -17.03 -7.31
N ARG A 412 -14.65 -16.04 -7.15
CA ARG A 412 -15.65 -16.03 -6.07
C ARG A 412 -16.79 -17.03 -6.26
N TRP A 413 -16.85 -17.72 -7.40
CA TRP A 413 -17.97 -18.58 -7.78
C TRP A 413 -17.50 -19.83 -8.55
N PRO A 414 -18.12 -21.01 -8.32
CA PRO A 414 -17.82 -22.24 -9.05
C PRO A 414 -18.01 -22.14 -10.58
N ALA A 415 -17.41 -23.08 -11.31
CA ALA A 415 -17.57 -23.22 -12.75
C ALA A 415 -19.06 -23.25 -13.17
N GLY A 416 -19.37 -22.64 -14.31
CA GLY A 416 -20.74 -22.48 -14.83
C GLY A 416 -21.57 -21.38 -14.15
N THR A 417 -21.13 -20.82 -13.02
CA THR A 417 -21.91 -19.81 -12.30
C THR A 417 -21.96 -18.50 -13.09
N THR A 418 -23.16 -18.10 -13.52
CA THR A 418 -23.39 -16.86 -14.26
C THR A 418 -23.71 -15.71 -13.31
N VAL A 419 -22.98 -14.59 -13.42
CA VAL A 419 -22.99 -13.48 -12.46
C VAL A 419 -23.05 -12.11 -13.14
N THR A 420 -23.81 -11.19 -12.53
CA THR A 420 -23.99 -9.82 -13.04
C THR A 420 -23.11 -8.82 -12.28
N VAL A 421 -22.08 -8.30 -12.95
CA VAL A 421 -21.02 -7.45 -12.39
C VAL A 421 -20.93 -6.09 -13.10
N PRO A 422 -20.31 -5.05 -12.52
CA PRO A 422 -20.11 -3.77 -13.22
C PRO A 422 -19.22 -3.93 -14.46
N THR A 423 -19.57 -3.29 -15.58
CA THR A 423 -18.86 -3.40 -16.87
C THR A 423 -17.39 -2.96 -16.80
N ILE A 424 -17.05 -2.08 -15.86
CA ILE A 424 -15.67 -1.75 -15.47
C ILE A 424 -15.55 -1.98 -13.97
N MET A 425 -14.59 -2.80 -13.54
CA MET A 425 -14.48 -3.24 -12.15
C MET A 425 -13.03 -3.44 -11.70
N GLY A 426 -12.79 -3.46 -10.39
CA GLY A 426 -11.53 -3.94 -9.82
C GLY A 426 -11.57 -5.45 -9.63
N HIS A 427 -10.42 -6.14 -9.73
CA HIS A 427 -10.33 -7.61 -9.68
C HIS A 427 -11.04 -8.23 -8.46
N ILE A 428 -10.95 -7.62 -7.27
CA ILE A 428 -11.68 -7.96 -6.03
C ILE A 428 -13.19 -8.20 -6.22
N THR A 429 -13.80 -7.71 -7.30
CA THR A 429 -15.21 -7.94 -7.66
C THR A 429 -15.49 -9.38 -8.10
N VAL A 430 -14.52 -10.04 -8.73
CA VAL A 430 -14.62 -11.43 -9.24
C VAL A 430 -13.63 -12.40 -8.59
N GLY A 431 -12.48 -11.92 -8.12
CA GLY A 431 -11.48 -12.69 -7.39
C GLY A 431 -11.46 -12.40 -5.88
N GLN A 432 -10.99 -13.37 -5.12
CA GLN A 432 -10.62 -13.31 -3.71
C GLN A 432 -9.21 -12.72 -3.58
N THR A 433 -9.10 -11.42 -3.88
CA THR A 433 -7.82 -10.70 -3.96
C THR A 433 -7.97 -9.29 -3.39
N ALA A 434 -6.86 -8.67 -2.98
CA ALA A 434 -6.80 -7.25 -2.68
C ALA A 434 -6.90 -6.38 -3.95
N CYS A 435 -6.46 -6.87 -5.12
CA CYS A 435 -6.36 -6.11 -6.38
C CYS A 435 -7.67 -5.40 -6.77
N PRO A 436 -7.65 -4.11 -7.17
CA PRO A 436 -6.49 -3.24 -7.43
C PRO A 436 -5.95 -2.52 -6.17
N GLY A 437 -6.32 -2.97 -4.98
CA GLY A 437 -5.92 -2.38 -3.69
C GLY A 437 -6.83 -1.26 -3.22
N ARG A 438 -6.98 -1.13 -1.90
CA ARG A 438 -7.94 -0.23 -1.23
C ARG A 438 -7.78 1.25 -1.58
N TYR A 439 -6.63 1.70 -2.08
CA TYR A 439 -6.45 3.07 -2.54
C TYR A 439 -6.80 3.31 -4.01
N LEU A 440 -6.88 2.27 -4.86
CA LEU A 440 -7.41 2.41 -6.23
C LEU A 440 -8.92 2.24 -6.30
N ILE A 441 -9.54 1.43 -5.43
CA ILE A 441 -11.00 1.20 -5.39
C ILE A 441 -11.83 2.51 -5.40
N PRO A 442 -11.50 3.57 -4.63
CA PRO A 442 -12.24 4.85 -4.65
C PRO A 442 -12.24 5.59 -5.98
N TYR A 443 -11.31 5.27 -6.91
CA TYR A 443 -11.25 5.89 -8.23
C TYR A 443 -12.16 5.21 -9.27
N LEU A 444 -12.67 4.01 -8.99
CA LEU A 444 -13.51 3.25 -9.93
C LEU A 444 -14.74 4.02 -10.45
N PRO A 445 -15.49 4.83 -9.66
CA PRO A 445 -16.54 5.70 -10.19
C PRO A 445 -16.00 6.71 -11.21
N ALA A 446 -14.97 7.46 -10.85
CA ALA A 446 -14.37 8.49 -11.71
C ALA A 446 -13.64 7.93 -12.96
N ILE A 447 -13.35 6.63 -12.96
CA ILE A 447 -12.85 5.86 -14.11
C ILE A 447 -14.02 5.48 -15.04
N ARG A 448 -15.14 5.00 -14.50
CA ARG A 448 -16.39 4.75 -15.26
C ARG A 448 -16.95 6.02 -15.87
N ASP A 449 -16.85 7.15 -15.17
CA ASP A 449 -17.27 8.46 -15.66
C ASP A 449 -16.48 8.88 -16.90
N ALA A 450 -15.14 8.75 -16.87
CA ALA A 450 -14.25 9.10 -17.98
C ALA A 450 -14.45 8.21 -19.22
N ALA A 451 -14.85 6.95 -19.03
CA ALA A 451 -15.22 6.05 -20.12
C ALA A 451 -16.65 6.31 -20.64
N GLY A 452 -17.56 6.76 -19.79
CA GLY A 452 -18.95 7.06 -20.16
C GLY A 452 -19.09 8.27 -21.09
N THR A 453 -18.20 9.27 -20.98
CA THR A 453 -18.20 10.47 -21.84
C THR A 453 -17.79 10.21 -23.29
N GLY A 454 -17.37 8.99 -23.64
CA GLY A 454 -16.98 8.61 -25.01
C GLY A 454 -18.15 8.36 -25.98
N ARG A 455 -19.41 8.38 -25.52
CA ARG A 455 -20.61 8.11 -26.35
C ARG A 455 -21.68 9.20 -26.22
N THR A 456 -21.51 10.32 -26.93
CA THR A 456 -22.52 10.97 -27.81
C THR A 456 -22.03 12.34 -28.28
N SER A 457 -21.94 12.53 -29.60
CA SER A 457 -22.06 13.83 -30.27
C SER A 457 -22.60 13.60 -31.68
N THR A 458 -23.80 13.02 -31.78
CA THR A 458 -24.55 12.98 -33.04
C THR A 458 -25.11 14.38 -33.30
N THR A 459 -24.71 15.00 -34.39
CA THR A 459 -25.04 16.39 -34.73
C THR A 459 -26.54 16.63 -34.82
N THR A 460 -27.10 17.41 -33.90
CA THR A 460 -28.43 18.04 -34.04
C THR A 460 -28.25 19.54 -34.26
N ARG A 461 -28.53 20.00 -35.49
CA ARG A 461 -28.27 21.36 -35.95
C ARG A 461 -29.52 22.24 -35.87
N THR A 462 -29.71 22.94 -34.75
CA THR A 462 -30.79 23.93 -34.58
C THR A 462 -30.30 25.35 -34.91
N ARG A 463 -31.11 26.15 -35.64
CA ARG A 463 -30.67 27.43 -36.27
C ARG A 463 -31.68 28.57 -36.08
N THR A 464 -31.42 29.43 -35.09
CA THR A 464 -32.08 30.72 -34.76
C THR A 464 -31.26 31.42 -33.67
N THR A 465 -31.09 32.75 -33.55
CA THR A 465 -31.20 33.91 -34.47
C THR A 465 -30.39 35.07 -33.84
N SER A 466 -30.20 36.21 -34.53
CA SER A 466 -29.37 37.34 -34.03
C SER A 466 -30.17 38.42 -33.25
N SER A 467 -29.54 39.57 -32.94
CA SER A 467 -30.06 40.82 -32.30
C SER A 467 -30.19 40.80 -30.75
N THR A 468 -29.93 41.88 -29.95
CA THR A 468 -29.40 43.25 -30.21
C THR A 468 -28.77 43.92 -28.94
N ARG A 469 -27.83 44.86 -29.18
CA ARG A 469 -27.12 45.89 -28.36
C ARG A 469 -27.47 46.29 -26.90
N THR A 470 -26.40 46.39 -26.09
CA THR A 470 -25.92 47.48 -25.19
C THR A 470 -26.80 48.19 -24.12
N ARG A 471 -26.26 48.32 -22.88
CA ARG A 471 -25.90 49.64 -22.28
C ARG A 471 -24.75 49.51 -21.24
N THR A 472 -23.98 50.58 -21.06
CA THR A 472 -22.74 50.67 -20.26
C THR A 472 -22.91 51.50 -18.98
N THR A 473 -22.09 51.28 -17.96
CA THR A 473 -21.78 52.27 -16.89
C THR A 473 -20.35 52.06 -16.38
N THR A 474 -19.70 53.09 -15.85
CA THR A 474 -18.25 53.32 -16.05
C THR A 474 -17.40 53.54 -14.79
N THR A 475 -16.35 52.72 -14.64
CA THR A 475 -15.01 53.03 -14.07
C THR A 475 -14.96 53.43 -12.56
N PRO A 476 -13.79 53.54 -11.87
CA PRO A 476 -12.40 53.79 -12.31
C PRO A 476 -11.53 52.54 -12.52
N THR A 477 -10.49 52.69 -13.34
CA THR A 477 -9.55 51.61 -13.71
C THR A 477 -8.19 51.87 -13.06
N THR A 478 -7.75 50.99 -12.17
CA THR A 478 -6.31 50.79 -11.95
C THR A 478 -5.79 49.89 -13.07
N THR A 479 -4.64 50.21 -13.66
CA THR A 479 -4.20 49.67 -14.96
C THR A 479 -3.86 48.18 -14.92
N VAL A 480 -4.87 47.32 -15.11
CA VAL A 480 -4.69 45.90 -15.39
C VAL A 480 -4.38 45.74 -16.87
N GLY A 481 -3.23 45.13 -17.20
CA GLY A 481 -2.86 44.80 -18.57
C GLY A 481 -3.93 43.94 -19.26
N SER A 482 -4.04 44.07 -20.59
CA SER A 482 -5.07 43.41 -21.41
C SER A 482 -5.26 41.93 -21.03
N PRO A 483 -6.51 41.42 -20.92
CA PRO A 483 -6.77 40.03 -20.53
C PRO A 483 -6.16 39.08 -21.57
N GLY A 484 -4.98 38.56 -21.25
CA GLY A 484 -4.08 37.96 -22.23
C GLY A 484 -4.72 36.82 -23.00
N THR A 485 -4.82 36.99 -24.32
CA THR A 485 -5.08 35.94 -25.32
C THR A 485 -3.85 35.03 -25.47
N GLY A 486 -3.28 34.59 -24.35
CA GLY A 486 -2.08 33.78 -24.29
C GLY A 486 -2.34 32.36 -24.73
N LYS A 487 -1.35 31.74 -25.38
CA LYS A 487 -1.33 30.31 -25.64
C LYS A 487 -1.42 29.54 -24.31
N PRO A 488 -2.39 28.63 -24.10
CA PRO A 488 -2.46 27.83 -22.88
C PRO A 488 -1.13 27.09 -22.62
N PRO A 489 -0.55 27.17 -21.40
CA PRO A 489 0.66 26.41 -21.07
C PRO A 489 0.36 24.92 -21.06
N SER A 490 1.36 24.09 -21.37
CA SER A 490 1.22 22.62 -21.40
C SER A 490 0.96 22.00 -20.02
N SER A 491 1.44 22.67 -18.95
CA SER A 491 1.26 22.26 -17.56
C SER A 491 1.40 23.46 -16.61
N PHE A 492 0.99 23.25 -15.36
CA PHE A 492 1.12 24.17 -14.25
C PHE A 492 1.93 23.51 -13.14
N THR A 493 2.96 24.20 -12.63
CA THR A 493 3.67 23.76 -11.43
C THR A 493 2.99 24.35 -10.21
N LEU A 494 2.40 23.48 -9.39
CA LEU A 494 1.86 23.84 -8.09
C LEU A 494 2.91 23.55 -7.02
N ALA A 495 3.33 24.57 -6.28
CA ALA A 495 4.06 24.40 -5.03
C ALA A 495 3.05 24.36 -3.87
N GLY A 496 3.42 23.75 -2.75
CA GLY A 496 2.56 23.65 -1.59
C GLY A 496 3.27 23.11 -0.36
N SER A 497 2.54 23.07 0.76
CA SER A 497 3.03 22.57 2.05
C SER A 497 1.99 21.67 2.72
N GLY A 498 2.37 20.92 3.75
CA GLY A 498 1.44 20.12 4.53
C GLY A 498 0.83 18.89 3.83
N TYR A 499 0.10 18.10 4.61
CA TYR A 499 -0.69 16.94 4.18
C TYR A 499 -1.80 16.71 5.22
N GLY A 500 -3.06 16.96 4.83
CA GLY A 500 -4.19 16.85 5.74
C GLY A 500 -5.30 17.84 5.45
N HIS A 501 -6.28 17.93 6.37
CA HIS A 501 -7.36 18.93 6.33
C HIS A 501 -6.95 20.25 6.98
N GLY A 502 -6.08 20.21 7.99
CA GLY A 502 -5.35 21.37 8.54
C GLY A 502 -5.71 21.79 9.96
N VAL A 503 -6.79 21.24 10.53
CA VAL A 503 -7.34 21.71 11.81
C VAL A 503 -6.77 20.93 13.00
N GLY A 504 -6.34 21.64 14.05
CA GLY A 504 -5.84 21.05 15.30
C GLY A 504 -4.41 20.52 15.22
N MET A 505 -4.16 19.31 15.74
CA MET A 505 -2.79 18.80 15.93
C MET A 505 -2.15 18.31 14.62
N SER A 506 -1.04 18.93 14.21
CA SER A 506 -0.15 18.32 13.23
C SER A 506 0.65 17.19 13.88
N GLN A 507 0.55 15.98 13.33
CA GLN A 507 1.29 14.83 13.82
C GLN A 507 2.81 15.00 13.63
N TYR A 508 3.27 15.47 12.46
CA TYR A 508 4.70 15.75 12.22
C TYR A 508 5.24 16.88 13.11
N GLY A 509 4.45 17.93 13.35
CA GLY A 509 4.83 18.98 14.30
C GLY A 509 4.88 18.46 15.76
N ALA A 510 3.91 17.64 16.18
CA ALA A 510 3.92 16.95 17.46
C ALA A 510 5.14 16.01 17.62
N ARG A 511 5.52 15.27 16.57
CA ARG A 511 6.75 14.46 16.53
C ARG A 511 7.99 15.32 16.77
N ALA A 512 8.14 16.43 16.05
CA ALA A 512 9.29 17.33 16.19
C ALA A 512 9.35 17.99 17.58
N GLN A 513 8.21 18.44 18.12
CA GLN A 513 8.13 18.93 19.50
C GLN A 513 8.57 17.86 20.52
N ALA A 514 8.10 16.61 20.35
CA ALA A 514 8.46 15.50 21.23
C ALA A 514 9.94 15.08 21.11
N THR A 515 10.54 15.12 19.91
CA THR A 515 11.98 14.93 19.68
C THR A 515 12.83 16.00 20.36
N LYS A 516 12.30 17.23 20.52
CA LYS A 516 12.91 18.30 21.33
C LYS A 516 12.34 18.36 22.76
N GLY A 517 11.97 17.21 23.32
CA GLY A 517 11.68 17.03 24.75
C GLY A 517 10.34 17.58 25.25
N ARG A 518 9.46 18.15 24.41
CA ARG A 518 8.16 18.67 24.88
C ARG A 518 7.23 17.52 25.30
N GLY A 519 6.77 17.57 26.55
CA GLY A 519 5.75 16.65 27.08
C GLY A 519 4.37 16.83 26.43
N ALA A 520 3.57 15.75 26.42
CA ALA A 520 2.29 15.67 25.71
C ALA A 520 1.31 16.81 26.03
N LYS A 521 1.18 17.21 27.31
CA LYS A 521 0.30 18.33 27.71
C LYS A 521 0.70 19.66 27.04
N ARG A 522 2.01 19.93 26.85
CA ARG A 522 2.50 21.13 26.14
C ARG A 522 2.30 21.03 24.62
N ILE A 523 2.37 19.84 24.04
CA ILE A 523 2.07 19.60 22.62
C ILE A 523 0.57 19.87 22.35
N LEU A 524 -0.31 19.31 23.19
CA LEU A 524 -1.76 19.49 23.07
C LEU A 524 -2.16 20.96 23.26
N ALA A 525 -1.68 21.61 24.31
CA ALA A 525 -1.97 23.03 24.58
C ALA A 525 -1.41 23.97 23.49
N ALA A 526 -0.36 23.58 22.77
CA ALA A 526 0.12 24.33 21.61
C ALA A 526 -0.87 24.26 20.43
N TYR A 527 -1.42 23.08 20.11
CA TYR A 527 -2.33 22.89 18.98
C TYR A 527 -3.81 23.19 19.26
N TYR A 528 -4.21 23.23 20.53
CA TYR A 528 -5.59 23.45 20.95
C TYR A 528 -5.70 24.68 21.87
N THR A 529 -5.95 25.83 21.27
CA THR A 529 -5.91 27.16 21.90
C THR A 529 -6.85 27.26 23.11
N GLY A 530 -6.34 27.77 24.24
CA GLY A 530 -7.14 27.96 25.46
C GLY A 530 -7.67 26.67 26.09
N THR A 531 -7.15 25.50 25.72
CA THR A 531 -7.52 24.21 26.33
C THR A 531 -6.61 23.84 27.48
N SER A 532 -7.09 22.92 28.29
CA SER A 532 -6.37 22.21 29.34
C SER A 532 -6.51 20.71 29.12
N VAL A 533 -5.65 19.92 29.76
CA VAL A 533 -5.76 18.45 29.76
C VAL A 533 -6.36 18.02 31.09
N THR A 534 -7.67 17.75 31.09
CA THR A 534 -8.44 17.38 32.30
C THR A 534 -8.68 15.88 32.38
N ALA A 535 -8.99 15.39 33.58
CA ALA A 535 -9.32 14.00 33.84
C ALA A 535 -10.84 13.77 33.69
N VAL A 536 -11.25 12.67 33.05
CA VAL A 536 -12.67 12.26 32.94
C VAL A 536 -12.81 10.74 33.10
N ARG A 537 -13.94 10.29 33.67
CA ARG A 537 -14.28 8.85 33.69
C ARG A 537 -14.64 8.38 32.28
N ASP A 538 -13.83 7.47 31.74
CA ASP A 538 -13.87 6.96 30.37
C ASP A 538 -14.08 5.43 30.31
N THR A 539 -14.78 4.88 31.31
CA THR A 539 -15.09 3.45 31.44
C THR A 539 -16.25 2.96 30.57
N GLN A 540 -16.87 3.83 29.76
CA GLN A 540 -18.06 3.49 28.98
C GLN A 540 -17.74 2.45 27.88
N ILE A 541 -18.76 1.73 27.43
CA ILE A 541 -18.65 0.81 26.29
C ILE A 541 -18.86 1.58 24.99
N ILE A 542 -17.78 1.78 24.24
CA ILE A 542 -17.86 2.31 22.88
C ILE A 542 -18.35 1.22 21.90
N ARG A 543 -18.91 1.65 20.76
CA ARG A 543 -19.45 0.78 19.70
C ARG A 543 -18.81 1.23 18.39
N VAL A 544 -18.01 0.39 17.76
CA VAL A 544 -17.27 0.71 16.53
C VAL A 544 -17.78 -0.17 15.41
N GLN A 545 -18.35 0.39 14.34
CA GLN A 545 -18.66 -0.36 13.14
C GLN A 545 -17.34 -0.73 12.44
N VAL A 546 -17.03 -2.03 12.41
CA VAL A 546 -15.81 -2.57 11.78
C VAL A 546 -16.09 -3.19 10.41
N LEU A 547 -17.34 -3.55 10.12
CA LEU A 547 -17.81 -3.97 8.80
C LEU A 547 -19.30 -3.64 8.66
N GLY A 548 -19.73 -3.13 7.50
CA GLY A 548 -21.13 -2.76 7.27
C GLY A 548 -21.55 -2.83 5.81
N GLY A 549 -22.83 -3.06 5.56
CA GLY A 549 -23.41 -3.10 4.20
C GLY A 549 -23.16 -4.41 3.43
N VAL A 550 -22.56 -5.42 4.06
CA VAL A 550 -22.18 -6.68 3.40
C VAL A 550 -23.32 -7.70 3.36
N SER A 551 -23.33 -8.56 2.35
CA SER A 551 -24.32 -9.66 2.23
C SER A 551 -24.00 -10.89 3.09
N SER A 552 -22.78 -10.97 3.64
CA SER A 552 -22.32 -12.00 4.57
C SER A 552 -21.13 -11.45 5.35
N ALA A 553 -20.97 -11.86 6.61
CA ALA A 553 -19.75 -11.67 7.39
C ALA A 553 -19.17 -13.04 7.76
N VAL A 554 -17.86 -13.22 7.63
CA VAL A 554 -17.15 -14.46 8.00
C VAL A 554 -16.14 -14.12 9.09
N LEU A 555 -16.20 -14.87 10.18
CA LEU A 555 -15.38 -14.70 11.37
C LEU A 555 -14.61 -15.98 11.67
N SER A 556 -13.39 -15.84 12.17
CA SER A 556 -12.55 -16.91 12.74
C SER A 556 -11.86 -16.40 14.00
N SER A 557 -11.33 -17.29 14.82
CA SER A 557 -10.57 -16.91 16.00
C SER A 557 -9.36 -17.78 16.22
N ASP A 558 -8.27 -17.12 16.57
CA ASP A 558 -6.91 -17.66 16.49
C ASP A 558 -6.26 -17.53 17.89
N SER A 559 -5.55 -18.57 18.35
CA SER A 559 -4.85 -18.57 19.65
C SER A 559 -3.67 -17.57 19.68
N LEU A 560 -3.35 -17.01 20.85
CA LEU A 560 -2.20 -16.11 21.09
C LEU A 560 -1.42 -16.48 22.38
N SER A 561 -1.61 -17.69 22.89
CA SER A 561 -0.82 -18.27 23.97
C SER A 561 -0.72 -19.79 23.83
N GLY A 562 -0.51 -20.23 22.59
CA GLY A 562 -0.34 -21.61 22.18
C GLY A 562 -1.39 -22.57 22.71
N SER A 563 -0.98 -23.36 23.70
CA SER A 563 -1.73 -24.39 24.40
C SER A 563 -2.99 -23.90 25.13
N SER A 564 -3.25 -22.59 25.19
CA SER A 564 -4.52 -22.06 25.69
C SER A 564 -5.03 -20.89 24.85
N GLY A 565 -6.25 -21.01 24.31
CA GLY A 565 -6.90 -20.00 23.48
C GLY A 565 -7.92 -20.58 22.50
N GLY A 566 -8.15 -19.87 21.39
CA GLY A 566 -8.92 -20.30 20.22
C GLY A 566 -10.45 -20.30 20.35
N ARG A 567 -11.03 -20.47 21.55
CA ARG A 567 -12.49 -20.72 21.67
C ARG A 567 -13.35 -19.46 21.59
N PHE A 568 -14.49 -19.59 20.91
CA PHE A 568 -15.53 -18.57 20.83
C PHE A 568 -16.95 -19.12 21.05
N ARG A 569 -17.87 -18.21 21.39
CA ARG A 569 -19.29 -18.45 21.58
C ARG A 569 -20.10 -17.38 20.84
N ALA A 570 -20.97 -17.78 19.93
CA ALA A 570 -21.90 -16.94 19.20
C ALA A 570 -23.35 -17.21 19.69
N ALA A 571 -23.91 -16.28 20.46
CA ALA A 571 -25.28 -16.37 20.98
C ALA A 571 -26.28 -15.76 20.00
N VAL A 572 -27.30 -16.52 19.61
CA VAL A 572 -28.26 -16.21 18.53
C VAL A 572 -29.61 -16.86 18.83
N GLY A 573 -30.66 -16.05 19.04
CA GLY A 573 -32.03 -16.57 19.21
C GLY A 573 -32.21 -17.54 20.38
N GLY A 574 -31.49 -17.32 21.49
CA GLY A 574 -31.44 -18.23 22.65
C GLY A 574 -30.34 -19.31 22.53
N THR A 575 -30.08 -19.82 21.32
CA THR A 575 -29.03 -20.82 21.06
C THR A 575 -27.63 -20.24 21.17
N VAL A 576 -26.68 -21.00 21.73
CA VAL A 576 -25.25 -20.66 21.71
C VAL A 576 -24.50 -21.64 20.80
N LEU A 577 -23.97 -21.11 19.69
CA LEU A 577 -23.03 -21.85 18.84
C LEU A 577 -21.62 -21.69 19.40
N THR A 578 -20.88 -22.79 19.52
CA THR A 578 -19.49 -22.83 20.00
C THR A 578 -18.54 -23.19 18.87
N GLY A 579 -17.40 -22.51 18.77
CA GLY A 579 -16.30 -22.92 17.90
C GLY A 579 -14.94 -22.70 18.57
N THR A 580 -13.89 -23.17 17.91
CA THR A 580 -12.49 -23.09 18.34
C THR A 580 -11.58 -22.62 17.20
N ASP A 581 -10.27 -22.66 17.42
CA ASP A 581 -9.26 -22.42 16.37
C ASP A 581 -9.54 -23.27 15.12
N GLY A 582 -9.30 -22.70 13.94
CA GLY A 582 -9.66 -23.29 12.64
C GLY A 582 -11.16 -23.32 12.27
N ASP A 583 -12.09 -23.18 13.22
CA ASP A 583 -13.53 -23.12 12.93
C ASP A 583 -13.93 -21.76 12.30
N ARG A 584 -14.98 -21.74 11.47
CA ARG A 584 -15.47 -20.52 10.81
C ARG A 584 -16.93 -20.24 11.16
N LEU A 585 -17.20 -19.02 11.63
CA LEU A 585 -18.53 -18.47 11.86
C LEU A 585 -18.95 -17.61 10.65
N THR A 586 -19.90 -18.10 9.86
CA THR A 586 -20.54 -17.33 8.78
C THR A 586 -21.87 -16.76 9.27
N VAL A 587 -22.12 -15.48 9.02
CA VAL A 587 -23.38 -14.80 9.37
C VAL A 587 -23.98 -14.12 8.15
N THR A 588 -25.20 -14.49 7.78
CA THR A 588 -25.94 -13.97 6.62
C THR A 588 -27.28 -13.34 7.03
N PRO A 589 -27.83 -12.40 6.26
CA PRO A 589 -29.13 -11.81 6.54
C PRO A 589 -30.26 -12.72 6.08
N THR A 590 -31.34 -12.76 6.86
CA THR A 590 -32.62 -13.38 6.48
C THR A 590 -33.66 -12.30 6.18
N SER A 591 -34.91 -12.70 5.95
CA SER A 591 -36.07 -11.81 5.86
C SER A 591 -36.26 -11.02 7.17
N THR A 592 -36.24 -11.71 8.31
CA THR A 592 -36.58 -11.16 9.64
C THR A 592 -35.37 -10.84 10.53
N GLY A 593 -34.16 -11.31 10.20
CA GLY A 593 -32.98 -11.15 11.07
C GLY A 593 -31.69 -11.64 10.42
N LEU A 594 -30.92 -12.44 11.16
CA LEU A 594 -29.66 -13.05 10.75
C LEU A 594 -29.73 -14.57 10.93
N ARG A 595 -28.98 -15.32 10.12
CA ARG A 595 -28.62 -16.72 10.36
C ARG A 595 -27.12 -16.78 10.62
N ALA A 596 -26.73 -17.46 11.69
CA ALA A 596 -25.35 -17.81 12.00
C ALA A 596 -25.11 -19.29 11.73
N VAL A 597 -23.96 -19.63 11.17
CA VAL A 597 -23.48 -21.00 10.95
C VAL A 597 -22.06 -21.08 11.45
N VAL A 598 -21.79 -21.94 12.44
CA VAL A 598 -20.42 -22.36 12.77
C VAL A 598 -20.16 -23.65 12.01
N ARG A 599 -19.21 -23.61 11.06
CA ARG A 599 -18.66 -24.79 10.40
C ARG A 599 -17.30 -25.10 11.01
N ARG A 600 -17.15 -26.32 11.50
CA ARG A 600 -15.91 -26.77 12.12
C ARG A 600 -14.83 -27.08 11.07
N ALA A 601 -13.58 -27.10 11.51
CA ALA A 601 -12.48 -27.66 10.71
C ALA A 601 -12.78 -29.11 10.24
N SER A 602 -13.44 -29.92 11.07
CA SER A 602 -13.89 -31.29 10.75
C SER A 602 -15.10 -31.39 9.80
N GLY A 603 -15.41 -30.34 9.04
CA GLY A 603 -16.52 -30.28 8.08
C GLY A 603 -17.93 -30.17 8.68
N SER A 604 -18.16 -30.76 9.85
CA SER A 604 -19.43 -30.67 10.60
C SER A 604 -19.86 -29.23 10.87
N SER A 605 -21.17 -28.95 10.93
CA SER A 605 -21.67 -27.59 11.17
C SER A 605 -22.90 -27.55 12.08
N ARG A 606 -23.12 -26.38 12.72
CA ARG A 606 -24.32 -26.06 13.51
C ARG A 606 -24.80 -24.65 13.14
N SER A 607 -26.11 -24.43 13.09
CA SER A 607 -26.69 -23.12 12.76
C SER A 607 -27.80 -22.69 13.72
N ALA A 608 -28.00 -21.38 13.81
CA ALA A 608 -29.07 -20.74 14.57
C ALA A 608 -29.52 -19.46 13.84
N ALA A 609 -30.72 -18.95 14.15
CA ALA A 609 -31.24 -17.72 13.57
C ALA A 609 -31.87 -16.82 14.64
N GLY A 610 -31.83 -15.50 14.42
CA GLY A 610 -32.33 -14.51 15.36
C GLY A 610 -32.05 -13.08 14.91
N SER A 611 -32.53 -12.09 15.65
CA SER A 611 -32.39 -10.66 15.33
C SER A 611 -30.96 -10.11 15.51
N THR A 612 -30.11 -10.79 16.27
CA THR A 612 -28.73 -10.37 16.59
C THR A 612 -27.86 -11.59 16.86
N VAL A 613 -26.57 -11.50 16.49
CA VAL A 613 -25.53 -12.48 16.84
C VAL A 613 -24.52 -11.82 17.77
N THR A 614 -24.35 -12.31 19.00
CA THR A 614 -23.32 -11.79 19.93
C THR A 614 -22.16 -12.77 20.05
N VAL A 615 -20.98 -12.39 19.56
CA VAL A 615 -19.77 -13.21 19.55
C VAL A 615 -18.82 -12.79 20.66
N ARG A 616 -18.40 -13.75 21.49
CA ARG A 616 -17.44 -13.60 22.60
C ARG A 616 -16.34 -14.65 22.45
N TRP A 617 -15.07 -14.29 22.66
CA TRP A 617 -13.92 -15.20 22.56
C TRP A 617 -13.02 -15.12 23.79
N GLN A 618 -12.16 -16.13 23.98
CA GLN A 618 -11.31 -16.25 25.17
C GLN A 618 -10.28 -15.13 25.31
N GLY A 619 -9.69 -14.98 26.50
CA GLY A 619 -8.79 -13.88 26.81
C GLY A 619 -9.47 -12.51 26.92
N THR A 620 -10.81 -12.46 26.94
CA THR A 620 -11.61 -11.23 27.12
C THR A 620 -12.38 -11.25 28.44
N ARG A 621 -12.81 -10.07 28.91
CA ARG A 621 -13.77 -9.94 30.02
C ARG A 621 -15.15 -10.55 29.74
N HIS A 622 -15.39 -11.06 28.53
CA HIS A 622 -16.67 -11.62 28.12
C HIS A 622 -16.62 -13.15 27.94
N TYR A 623 -15.44 -13.75 27.93
CA TYR A 623 -15.23 -15.20 28.01
C TYR A 623 -13.80 -15.47 28.51
N GLY A 624 -13.67 -16.12 29.66
CA GLY A 624 -12.37 -16.40 30.28
C GLY A 624 -11.57 -17.53 29.61
N GLY A 625 -10.26 -17.54 29.86
CA GLY A 625 -9.28 -18.50 29.34
C GLY A 625 -8.13 -17.81 28.59
N GLY A 626 -7.34 -18.61 27.88
CA GLY A 626 -6.12 -18.16 27.19
C GLY A 626 -6.32 -17.09 26.12
N ALA A 627 -5.23 -16.46 25.71
CA ALA A 627 -5.23 -15.34 24.78
C ALA A 627 -5.79 -15.76 23.42
N THR A 628 -6.67 -14.94 22.84
CA THR A 628 -7.35 -15.26 21.57
C THR A 628 -7.70 -13.96 20.85
N VAL A 629 -7.63 -13.96 19.52
CA VAL A 629 -8.17 -12.88 18.68
C VAL A 629 -9.39 -13.34 17.90
N MET A 630 -10.19 -12.37 17.45
CA MET A 630 -11.31 -12.56 16.56
C MET A 630 -11.05 -11.80 15.26
N THR A 631 -10.91 -12.52 14.16
CA THR A 631 -10.70 -11.96 12.82
C THR A 631 -12.05 -11.79 12.12
N VAL A 632 -12.31 -10.62 11.53
CA VAL A 632 -13.55 -10.34 10.77
C VAL A 632 -13.18 -10.12 9.30
N GLY A 633 -13.50 -11.11 8.46
CA GLY A 633 -13.19 -11.09 7.03
C GLY A 633 -13.84 -9.91 6.31
N GLY A 634 -13.02 -9.12 5.61
CA GLY A 634 -13.45 -7.89 4.94
C GLY A 634 -13.46 -6.63 5.82
N SER A 635 -13.21 -6.75 7.13
CA SER A 635 -12.90 -5.60 7.98
C SER A 635 -11.43 -5.17 7.82
N GLY A 636 -11.09 -3.99 8.36
CA GLY A 636 -9.74 -3.45 8.33
C GLY A 636 -8.81 -3.89 9.47
N GLY A 637 -9.17 -4.90 10.27
CA GLY A 637 -8.48 -5.24 11.52
C GLY A 637 -8.82 -6.60 12.11
N VAL A 638 -8.19 -6.88 13.26
CA VAL A 638 -8.28 -8.12 14.05
C VAL A 638 -8.50 -7.73 15.50
N TYR A 639 -9.36 -8.43 16.26
CA TYR A 639 -9.86 -7.91 17.54
C TYR A 639 -9.45 -8.78 18.72
N ARG A 640 -8.56 -8.27 19.57
CA ARG A 640 -8.15 -8.92 20.83
C ARG A 640 -9.17 -8.73 21.95
N HIS A 641 -9.84 -7.56 21.99
CA HIS A 641 -10.64 -7.12 23.14
C HIS A 641 -12.13 -6.97 22.86
N GLY A 642 -12.92 -6.99 23.94
CA GLY A 642 -14.35 -6.68 23.90
C GLY A 642 -15.22 -7.85 23.44
N ARG A 643 -16.27 -7.55 22.68
CA ARG A 643 -17.13 -8.52 21.98
C ARG A 643 -17.58 -7.96 20.64
N LEU A 644 -18.04 -8.82 19.72
CA LEU A 644 -18.72 -8.37 18.50
C LEU A 644 -20.23 -8.57 18.63
N GLU A 645 -21.00 -7.59 18.19
CA GLU A 645 -22.43 -7.72 17.93
C GLU A 645 -22.66 -7.57 16.43
N LEU A 646 -23.37 -8.53 15.84
CA LEU A 646 -23.81 -8.46 14.45
C LEU A 646 -25.31 -8.22 14.40
N THR A 647 -25.71 -7.20 13.64
CA THR A 647 -27.10 -6.74 13.48
C THR A 647 -27.45 -6.58 12.00
N ARG A 648 -28.75 -6.40 11.67
CA ARG A 648 -29.24 -6.24 10.30
C ARG A 648 -29.57 -4.78 10.01
N VAL A 649 -28.62 -4.02 9.45
CA VAL A 649 -28.79 -2.60 9.11
C VAL A 649 -29.05 -2.44 7.61
N ARG A 650 -30.15 -1.77 7.24
CA ARG A 650 -30.61 -1.59 5.83
C ARG A 650 -30.62 -2.91 5.01
N GLY A 651 -31.07 -4.00 5.63
CA GLY A 651 -31.15 -5.33 4.99
C GLY A 651 -29.80 -6.03 4.77
N LYS A 652 -28.71 -5.50 5.32
CA LYS A 652 -27.35 -6.06 5.22
C LYS A 652 -26.79 -6.39 6.59
N VAL A 653 -25.75 -7.24 6.62
CA VAL A 653 -25.02 -7.55 7.86
C VAL A 653 -24.19 -6.33 8.26
N ASN A 654 -24.21 -6.06 9.55
CA ASN A 654 -23.48 -4.98 10.21
C ASN A 654 -22.73 -5.60 11.39
N VAL A 655 -21.44 -5.30 11.54
CA VAL A 655 -20.56 -5.85 12.58
C VAL A 655 -20.03 -4.71 13.43
N VAL A 656 -20.35 -4.73 14.72
CA VAL A 656 -20.01 -3.69 15.69
C VAL A 656 -19.15 -4.28 16.80
N ALA A 657 -17.91 -3.81 16.92
CA ALA A 657 -17.04 -4.12 18.04
C ALA A 657 -17.44 -3.28 19.27
N ARG A 658 -17.58 -3.94 20.43
CA ARG A 658 -17.98 -3.34 21.71
C ARG A 658 -16.92 -3.53 22.76
N MET A 659 -16.32 -2.43 23.18
CA MET A 659 -15.08 -2.38 23.95
C MET A 659 -15.17 -1.32 25.04
N ARG A 660 -14.41 -1.48 26.13
CA ARG A 660 -14.14 -0.39 27.09
C ARG A 660 -13.35 0.71 26.37
N LEU A 661 -13.80 1.95 26.48
CA LEU A 661 -13.16 3.08 25.81
C LEU A 661 -11.73 3.31 26.35
N HIS A 662 -11.55 3.32 27.67
CA HIS A 662 -10.31 3.60 28.41
C HIS A 662 -9.00 3.02 27.84
N ASP A 663 -9.07 1.80 27.29
CA ASP A 663 -7.92 0.96 26.93
C ASP A 663 -8.24 0.02 25.75
N GLU A 664 -9.25 -0.86 25.84
CA GLU A 664 -9.57 -1.90 24.84
C GLU A 664 -9.80 -1.33 23.43
N TYR A 665 -10.43 -0.16 23.34
CA TYR A 665 -10.58 0.57 22.07
C TYR A 665 -9.30 1.35 21.70
N LEU A 666 -8.70 2.06 22.66
CA LEU A 666 -7.59 2.97 22.38
C LEU A 666 -6.29 2.24 22.00
N TYR A 667 -6.07 1.01 22.48
CA TYR A 667 -4.97 0.14 22.05
C TYR A 667 -5.02 -0.19 20.55
N GLY A 668 -6.20 -0.12 19.91
CA GLY A 668 -6.39 -0.42 18.49
C GLY A 668 -6.34 0.77 17.52
N ILE A 669 -6.03 1.98 17.98
CA ILE A 669 -6.02 3.21 17.14
C ILE A 669 -4.76 3.28 16.28
N ASP A 670 -4.94 3.19 14.96
CA ASP A 670 -3.85 3.18 13.99
C ASP A 670 -3.76 4.51 13.20
N GLU A 671 -3.51 5.58 13.95
CA GLU A 671 -3.40 6.95 13.42
C GLU A 671 -1.95 7.48 13.41
N MET A 672 -1.05 6.90 14.21
CA MET A 672 0.34 7.34 14.36
C MET A 672 1.30 6.13 14.44
N PRO A 673 2.48 6.16 13.78
CA PRO A 673 3.45 5.06 13.88
C PRO A 673 4.08 4.98 15.27
N SER A 674 4.06 3.80 15.90
CA SER A 674 4.45 3.63 17.31
C SER A 674 5.97 3.66 17.57
N SER A 675 6.75 3.72 16.49
CA SER A 675 8.17 4.10 16.52
C SER A 675 8.42 5.57 16.85
N TRP A 676 7.39 6.42 16.80
CA TRP A 676 7.52 7.85 17.12
C TRP A 676 7.72 8.10 18.63
N PRO A 677 8.21 9.29 19.03
CA PRO A 677 8.52 9.57 20.43
C PRO A 677 7.29 9.51 21.34
N GLY A 678 7.44 8.93 22.54
CA GLY A 678 6.30 8.64 23.44
C GLY A 678 5.45 9.85 23.85
N ALA A 679 6.00 11.08 23.85
CA ALA A 679 5.20 12.28 24.09
C ALA A 679 4.25 12.64 22.94
N ALA A 680 4.59 12.32 21.69
CA ALA A 680 3.68 12.44 20.54
C ALA A 680 2.60 11.35 20.57
N LEU A 681 2.98 10.10 20.88
CA LEU A 681 2.03 9.00 21.05
C LEU A 681 0.99 9.32 22.16
N ARG A 682 1.44 9.86 23.30
CA ARG A 682 0.54 10.28 24.40
C ARG A 682 -0.39 11.43 24.00
N ALA A 683 0.08 12.36 23.16
CA ALA A 683 -0.79 13.42 22.61
C ALA A 683 -1.86 12.82 21.68
N GLN A 684 -1.48 11.92 20.77
CA GLN A 684 -2.42 11.20 19.90
C GLN A 684 -3.45 10.39 20.70
N ALA A 685 -3.02 9.63 21.71
CA ALA A 685 -3.91 8.86 22.59
C ALA A 685 -4.89 9.75 23.37
N THR A 686 -4.45 10.91 23.85
CA THR A 686 -5.30 11.89 24.54
C THR A 686 -6.36 12.48 23.58
N ALA A 687 -5.97 12.83 22.35
CA ALA A 687 -6.90 13.34 21.34
C ALA A 687 -7.92 12.27 20.90
N ALA A 688 -7.45 11.04 20.64
CA ALA A 688 -8.30 9.88 20.30
C ALA A 688 -9.33 9.58 21.39
N ARG A 689 -8.89 9.56 22.66
CA ARG A 689 -9.76 9.41 23.85
C ARG A 689 -10.80 10.53 23.94
N THR A 690 -10.41 11.76 23.66
CA THR A 690 -11.32 12.92 23.69
C THR A 690 -12.46 12.76 22.67
N ASN A 691 -12.12 12.45 21.42
CA ASN A 691 -13.12 12.24 20.37
C ASN A 691 -13.99 11.00 20.65
N ALA A 692 -13.43 9.94 21.23
CA ALA A 692 -14.17 8.76 21.66
C ALA A 692 -15.19 9.06 22.77
N VAL A 693 -14.80 9.84 23.78
CA VAL A 693 -15.70 10.27 24.88
C VAL A 693 -16.84 11.12 24.33
N LEU A 694 -16.56 12.01 23.38
CA LEU A 694 -17.58 12.82 22.70
C LEU A 694 -18.54 11.98 21.85
N ALA A 695 -18.02 10.97 21.14
CA ALA A 695 -18.85 10.05 20.36
C ALA A 695 -19.79 9.21 21.23
N VAL A 696 -19.33 8.75 22.41
CA VAL A 696 -20.20 8.07 23.38
C VAL A 696 -21.24 9.03 23.97
N ARG A 697 -20.87 10.28 24.31
CA ARG A 697 -21.82 11.31 24.78
C ARG A 697 -22.88 11.68 23.74
N LYS A 698 -22.55 11.59 22.44
CA LYS A 698 -23.49 11.81 21.32
C LYS A 698 -24.49 10.65 21.14
N GLY A 699 -24.20 9.47 21.71
CA GLY A 699 -25.05 8.28 21.62
C GLY A 699 -24.90 7.49 20.32
N VAL A 700 -25.62 6.37 20.25
CA VAL A 700 -25.52 5.41 19.14
C VAL A 700 -26.25 5.94 17.90
N GLN A 701 -25.55 5.97 16.77
CA GLN A 701 -26.09 6.36 15.48
C GLN A 701 -26.85 5.16 14.85
N ALA A 702 -28.17 5.27 14.72
CA ALA A 702 -29.02 4.23 14.12
C ALA A 702 -28.65 3.89 12.65
N SER A 703 -27.90 4.76 11.98
CA SER A 703 -27.35 4.56 10.63
C SER A 703 -26.29 3.44 10.53
N CYS A 704 -25.68 3.03 11.64
CA CYS A 704 -24.62 2.03 11.74
C CYS A 704 -24.69 1.13 12.99
N ASP A 705 -25.64 1.35 13.90
CA ASP A 705 -25.67 0.76 15.25
C ASP A 705 -24.39 1.04 16.09
N CYS A 706 -23.72 2.16 15.79
CA CYS A 706 -22.37 2.47 16.26
C CYS A 706 -22.25 3.88 16.85
N HIS A 707 -21.23 4.11 17.68
CA HIS A 707 -20.79 5.45 18.06
C HIS A 707 -19.85 6.03 17.00
N LEU A 708 -18.90 5.19 16.52
CA LEU A 708 -17.88 5.51 15.52
C LEU A 708 -17.79 4.40 14.45
N THR A 709 -17.20 4.73 13.31
CA THR A 709 -16.90 3.82 12.19
C THR A 709 -15.38 3.69 11.99
N ASP A 710 -14.87 2.53 11.57
CA ASP A 710 -13.45 2.37 11.20
C ASP A 710 -13.15 3.02 9.83
N ASN A 711 -12.97 4.34 9.81
CA ASN A 711 -12.40 5.07 8.67
C ASN A 711 -11.95 6.49 9.08
N VAL A 712 -11.28 7.16 8.13
CA VAL A 712 -10.71 8.51 8.25
C VAL A 712 -11.71 9.66 8.45
N GLY A 713 -13.02 9.40 8.48
CA GLY A 713 -14.04 10.36 8.88
C GLY A 713 -14.28 10.41 10.40
N ASP A 714 -13.96 9.32 11.10
CA ASP A 714 -14.04 9.16 12.55
C ASP A 714 -12.63 8.98 13.14
N GLN A 715 -12.16 7.73 13.26
CA GLN A 715 -10.80 7.34 13.66
C GLN A 715 -10.46 5.98 13.04
N ARG A 716 -9.23 5.77 12.57
CA ARG A 716 -8.75 4.46 12.10
C ARG A 716 -8.59 3.49 13.29
N PHE A 717 -9.26 2.35 13.23
CA PHE A 717 -9.24 1.34 14.30
C PHE A 717 -9.00 -0.07 13.73
N THR A 718 -7.83 -0.65 14.02
CA THR A 718 -7.40 -1.96 13.50
C THR A 718 -7.23 -3.04 14.58
N GLY A 719 -7.38 -2.66 15.86
CA GLY A 719 -7.35 -3.57 17.00
C GLY A 719 -5.98 -4.19 17.27
N TRP A 720 -5.90 -5.51 17.31
CA TRP A 720 -4.68 -6.28 17.54
C TRP A 720 -3.58 -6.02 16.50
N VAL A 721 -3.94 -5.66 15.27
CA VAL A 721 -2.98 -5.24 14.22
C VAL A 721 -2.15 -4.05 14.70
N LYS A 722 -2.71 -3.19 15.56
CA LYS A 722 -1.97 -2.12 16.24
C LYS A 722 -1.30 -2.59 17.53
N GLU A 723 -2.07 -3.22 18.40
CA GLU A 723 -1.65 -3.58 19.76
C GLU A 723 -0.46 -4.56 19.79
N GLY A 724 -0.37 -5.46 18.80
CA GLY A 724 0.72 -6.42 18.61
C GLY A 724 1.73 -6.03 17.54
N GLU A 725 1.79 -4.76 17.10
CA GLU A 725 2.67 -4.34 16.00
C GLU A 725 4.16 -4.53 16.36
N GLY A 726 4.94 -5.19 15.48
CA GLY A 726 6.40 -5.17 15.49
C GLY A 726 7.17 -6.50 15.57
N GLY A 727 6.53 -7.60 15.97
CA GLY A 727 7.11 -8.95 15.88
C GLY A 727 8.31 -9.23 16.80
N THR A 728 9.06 -10.30 16.49
CA THR A 728 10.23 -10.74 17.26
C THR A 728 11.37 -9.72 17.20
N GLY A 729 11.70 -9.14 18.36
CA GLY A 729 12.80 -8.18 18.53
C GLY A 729 12.39 -6.71 18.65
N ALA A 730 11.17 -6.31 18.27
CA ALA A 730 10.75 -4.91 18.34
C ALA A 730 9.29 -4.74 18.79
N ASN A 731 9.07 -4.58 20.10
CA ASN A 731 7.72 -4.43 20.66
C ASN A 731 7.17 -2.98 20.50
N TRP A 732 6.87 -2.58 19.27
CA TRP A 732 6.29 -1.27 18.95
C TRP A 732 4.87 -1.11 19.53
N GLY A 733 4.07 -2.18 19.55
CA GLY A 733 2.72 -2.18 20.10
C GLY A 733 2.70 -1.86 21.60
N ALA A 734 3.65 -2.39 22.38
CA ALA A 734 3.81 -2.02 23.79
C ALA A 734 4.12 -0.51 23.98
N ARG A 735 4.80 0.16 23.04
CA ARG A 735 5.02 1.61 23.11
C ARG A 735 3.72 2.40 22.90
N TRP A 736 2.84 1.93 22.01
CA TRP A 736 1.50 2.50 21.85
C TRP A 736 0.63 2.25 23.08
N THR A 737 0.50 1.01 23.54
CA THR A 737 -0.33 0.71 24.72
C THR A 737 0.20 1.39 25.98
N LYS A 738 1.52 1.54 26.13
CA LYS A 738 2.11 2.37 27.20
C LYS A 738 1.70 3.83 27.05
N ALA A 739 1.69 4.42 25.85
CA ALA A 739 1.21 5.78 25.65
C ALA A 739 -0.31 5.96 25.96
N VAL A 740 -1.12 4.92 25.74
CA VAL A 740 -2.54 4.90 26.14
C VAL A 740 -2.70 4.83 27.67
N ARG A 741 -1.84 4.07 28.38
CA ARG A 741 -1.80 4.01 29.85
C ARG A 741 -1.23 5.30 30.48
N ASP A 742 -0.10 5.80 29.98
CA ASP A 742 0.52 7.06 30.40
C ASP A 742 -0.35 8.31 30.10
N SER A 743 -1.41 8.18 29.31
CA SER A 743 -2.42 9.22 29.08
C SER A 743 -3.68 9.03 29.94
N SER A 744 -3.59 8.21 31.00
CA SER A 744 -4.58 8.09 32.07
C SER A 744 -4.06 8.63 33.40
N SER A 745 -4.97 8.93 34.32
CA SER A 745 -4.63 9.25 35.71
C SER A 745 -4.33 7.98 36.52
N ALA A 746 -3.82 8.14 37.74
CA ALA A 746 -3.67 7.03 38.69
C ALA A 746 -5.03 6.47 39.17
N THR A 747 -6.13 7.22 39.00
CA THR A 747 -7.48 6.71 39.31
C THR A 747 -7.95 5.77 38.20
N ARG A 748 -8.25 4.52 38.58
CA ARG A 748 -8.70 3.47 37.66
C ARG A 748 -9.92 3.89 36.84
N GLY A 749 -9.83 3.80 35.52
CA GLY A 749 -10.94 4.18 34.62
C GLY A 749 -11.15 5.69 34.48
N VAL A 750 -10.12 6.50 34.76
CA VAL A 750 -10.12 7.94 34.56
C VAL A 750 -8.97 8.34 33.65
N GLY A 751 -9.27 8.50 32.36
CA GLY A 751 -8.36 8.95 31.32
C GLY A 751 -8.24 10.48 31.22
N TYR A 752 -7.17 10.98 30.59
CA TYR A 752 -7.02 12.40 30.27
C TYR A 752 -7.62 12.75 28.90
N VAL A 753 -8.21 13.94 28.79
CA VAL A 753 -8.82 14.48 27.55
C VAL A 753 -8.52 15.97 27.36
N VAL A 754 -8.63 16.45 26.12
CA VAL A 754 -8.51 17.87 25.77
C VAL A 754 -9.83 18.59 26.07
N SER A 755 -9.77 19.61 26.91
CA SER A 755 -10.96 20.31 27.42
C SER A 755 -10.83 21.83 27.34
N TYR A 756 -11.86 22.48 26.80
CA TYR A 756 -12.01 23.93 26.81
C TYR A 756 -12.98 24.31 27.92
N ARG A 757 -12.59 25.25 28.81
CA ARG A 757 -13.38 25.64 30.00
C ARG A 757 -13.92 24.42 30.79
N GLY A 758 -13.04 23.47 31.08
CA GLY A 758 -13.34 22.22 31.80
C GLY A 758 -14.11 21.15 31.02
N THR A 759 -14.74 21.49 29.90
CA THR A 759 -15.56 20.56 29.09
C THR A 759 -14.73 19.94 27.96
N PRO A 760 -14.76 18.60 27.76
CA PRO A 760 -14.09 17.95 26.63
C PRO A 760 -14.56 18.49 25.28
N VAL A 761 -13.64 18.70 24.34
CA VAL A 761 -13.92 19.32 23.02
C VAL A 761 -13.27 18.58 21.85
N PRO A 762 -13.82 18.65 20.62
CA PRO A 762 -13.28 17.91 19.48
C PRO A 762 -11.79 18.18 19.23
N ALA A 763 -10.97 17.16 19.39
CA ALA A 763 -9.52 17.20 19.28
C ALA A 763 -9.11 16.63 17.92
N TYR A 764 -9.23 17.42 16.86
CA TYR A 764 -8.86 17.00 15.50
C TYR A 764 -7.35 16.93 15.30
N TRP A 765 -6.87 15.99 14.49
CA TRP A 765 -5.47 15.86 14.07
C TRP A 765 -5.36 15.58 12.57
N PHE A 766 -4.15 15.74 12.04
CA PHE A 766 -3.79 15.47 10.66
C PHE A 766 -2.27 15.37 10.50
N SER A 767 -1.79 14.82 9.38
CA SER A 767 -0.36 14.47 9.23
C SER A 767 0.58 15.68 9.35
N SER A 768 0.48 16.67 8.46
CA SER A 768 1.41 17.80 8.38
C SER A 768 0.71 19.12 8.09
N SER A 769 1.03 20.16 8.86
CA SER A 769 0.70 21.57 8.60
C SER A 769 1.58 22.19 7.52
N GLY A 770 2.89 21.95 7.57
CA GLY A 770 3.84 22.61 6.66
C GLY A 770 3.92 24.12 6.91
N GLY A 771 3.93 24.50 8.19
CA GLY A 771 4.18 25.86 8.69
C GLY A 771 3.03 26.47 9.49
N ARG A 772 1.77 26.08 9.24
CA ARG A 772 0.58 26.72 9.85
C ARG A 772 -0.63 25.78 9.90
N THR A 773 -1.49 25.88 10.92
CA THR A 773 -2.77 25.16 10.98
C THR A 773 -3.90 25.98 10.36
N GLU A 774 -5.05 25.37 10.08
CA GLU A 774 -6.28 26.04 9.65
C GLU A 774 -7.23 26.28 10.83
N ASN A 775 -8.12 27.27 10.70
CA ASN A 775 -9.29 27.36 11.57
C ASN A 775 -10.31 26.24 11.22
N SER A 776 -11.24 25.97 12.14
CA SER A 776 -12.28 24.96 11.96
C SER A 776 -13.32 25.34 10.89
N GLU A 777 -13.77 26.59 10.91
CA GLU A 777 -14.70 27.21 9.94
C GLU A 777 -14.08 27.48 8.57
N ASP A 778 -12.76 27.39 8.45
CA ASP A 778 -12.05 27.46 7.17
C ASP A 778 -12.13 26.14 6.39
N VAL A 779 -12.43 25.03 7.08
CA VAL A 779 -12.41 23.65 6.54
C VAL A 779 -13.79 22.99 6.59
N TRP A 780 -14.59 23.34 7.60
CA TRP A 780 -15.97 22.94 7.83
C TRP A 780 -16.84 24.20 8.02
N SER A 781 -18.06 24.08 8.56
CA SER A 781 -18.98 25.22 8.74
C SER A 781 -18.97 25.87 10.13
N THR A 782 -18.35 25.22 11.12
CA THR A 782 -18.49 25.59 12.53
C THR A 782 -17.20 26.16 13.09
N ALA A 783 -17.27 27.38 13.63
CA ALA A 783 -16.17 28.01 14.35
C ALA A 783 -16.02 27.41 15.76
N LEU A 784 -14.83 26.90 16.07
CA LEU A 784 -14.52 26.31 17.38
C LEU A 784 -13.41 27.12 18.07
N PRO A 785 -13.66 27.70 19.27
CA PRO A 785 -12.69 28.57 19.96
C PRO A 785 -11.31 27.96 20.20
N HIS A 786 -11.22 26.63 20.26
CA HIS A 786 -10.01 25.89 20.59
C HIS A 786 -9.25 25.31 19.39
N THR A 787 -9.83 25.28 18.19
CA THR A 787 -9.10 24.86 16.96
C THR A 787 -8.93 26.04 16.03
N ARG A 788 -7.98 26.90 16.42
CA ARG A 788 -7.59 28.11 15.69
C ARG A 788 -6.31 27.92 14.91
N SER A 789 -6.11 28.81 13.95
CA SER A 789 -4.96 28.83 13.06
C SER A 789 -3.70 29.40 13.72
N ILE A 790 -2.75 28.53 14.07
CA ILE A 790 -1.47 28.88 14.73
C ILE A 790 -0.29 28.72 13.78
N ALA A 791 0.84 29.35 14.11
CA ALA A 791 2.13 29.01 13.50
C ALA A 791 2.64 27.66 14.02
N ASP A 792 3.22 26.84 13.14
CA ASP A 792 3.70 25.49 13.42
C ASP A 792 5.06 25.23 12.74
N SER A 793 6.08 25.97 13.17
CA SER A 793 7.46 25.83 12.69
C SER A 793 8.05 24.43 12.94
N TRP A 794 7.55 23.70 13.94
CA TRP A 794 7.94 22.31 14.24
C TRP A 794 7.71 21.37 13.04
N SER A 795 6.65 21.61 12.27
CA SER A 795 6.36 20.87 11.05
C SER A 795 7.35 21.13 9.90
N LEU A 796 8.17 22.20 9.95
CA LEU A 796 9.10 22.56 8.89
C LEU A 796 10.44 21.78 8.96
N THR A 797 10.59 20.90 9.94
CA THR A 797 11.79 20.07 10.15
C THR A 797 12.10 19.13 8.96
N SER A 798 13.38 18.85 8.74
CA SER A 798 13.87 17.98 7.65
C SER A 798 13.24 16.58 7.65
N ALA A 799 12.96 16.04 8.84
CA ALA A 799 12.29 14.76 9.08
C ALA A 799 10.79 14.73 8.68
N ASN A 800 10.22 15.83 8.19
CA ASN A 800 8.89 15.90 7.59
C ASN A 800 8.97 15.98 6.05
N PRO A 801 8.61 14.91 5.32
CA PRO A 801 8.54 14.90 3.85
C PRO A 801 7.28 15.62 3.31
N ASN A 802 6.52 16.28 4.18
CA ASN A 802 5.37 17.13 3.89
C ASN A 802 5.55 18.54 4.45
N ARG A 803 6.79 19.00 4.71
CA ARG A 803 7.06 20.43 5.01
C ARG A 803 6.80 21.30 3.78
N SER A 804 7.18 20.80 2.62
CA SER A 804 6.90 21.34 1.29
C SER A 804 6.71 20.19 0.31
N TRP A 805 6.10 20.47 -0.84
CA TRP A 805 5.98 19.57 -1.99
C TRP A 805 5.71 20.39 -3.25
N THR A 806 6.17 19.90 -4.40
CA THR A 806 5.78 20.39 -5.73
C THR A 806 4.98 19.33 -6.47
N LYS A 807 4.15 19.79 -7.41
CA LYS A 807 3.30 18.94 -8.23
C LYS A 807 2.99 19.60 -9.55
N VAL A 808 3.51 19.02 -10.62
CA VAL A 808 3.12 19.37 -11.99
C VAL A 808 1.73 18.83 -12.28
N VAL A 809 0.89 19.64 -12.90
CA VAL A 809 -0.47 19.31 -13.31
C VAL A 809 -0.61 19.70 -14.78
N SER A 810 -0.87 18.73 -15.66
CA SER A 810 -1.04 19.04 -17.09
C SER A 810 -2.26 19.93 -17.35
N GLN A 811 -2.20 20.70 -18.44
CA GLN A 811 -3.28 21.59 -18.88
C GLN A 811 -4.64 20.88 -18.83
N LYS A 812 -4.72 19.66 -19.37
CA LYS A 812 -5.96 18.89 -19.48
C LYS A 812 -6.57 18.56 -18.11
N VAL A 813 -5.75 18.26 -17.12
CA VAL A 813 -6.22 17.99 -15.75
C VAL A 813 -6.68 19.29 -15.07
N MET A 814 -6.00 20.41 -15.31
CA MET A 814 -6.41 21.72 -14.81
C MET A 814 -7.74 22.17 -15.43
N ALA A 815 -7.86 22.14 -16.76
CA ALA A 815 -9.06 22.48 -17.51
C ALA A 815 -10.26 21.60 -17.10
N THR A 816 -10.04 20.28 -16.96
CA THR A 816 -11.06 19.34 -16.45
C THR A 816 -11.51 19.69 -15.03
N ALA A 817 -10.58 20.03 -14.13
CA ALA A 817 -10.92 20.39 -12.75
C ALA A 817 -11.77 21.66 -12.65
N PHE A 818 -11.56 22.63 -13.55
CA PHE A 818 -12.30 23.88 -13.61
C PHE A 818 -13.53 23.86 -14.53
N GLY A 819 -13.74 22.80 -15.32
CA GLY A 819 -14.83 22.73 -16.29
C GLY A 819 -14.67 23.70 -17.47
N LEU A 820 -13.43 24.05 -17.81
CA LEU A 820 -13.08 24.95 -18.92
C LEU A 820 -12.51 24.16 -20.11
N PRO A 821 -12.56 24.69 -21.34
CA PRO A 821 -11.93 24.05 -22.50
C PRO A 821 -10.40 24.04 -22.40
N ASP A 822 -9.84 25.10 -21.80
CA ASP A 822 -8.43 25.25 -21.48
C ASP A 822 -8.28 26.18 -20.26
N VAL A 823 -7.04 26.35 -19.79
CA VAL A 823 -6.68 27.36 -18.80
C VAL A 823 -5.43 28.07 -19.31
N VAL A 824 -5.45 29.40 -19.36
CA VAL A 824 -4.30 30.26 -19.68
C VAL A 824 -3.68 30.89 -18.42
N SER A 825 -4.48 31.13 -17.37
CA SER A 825 -4.01 31.72 -16.11
C SER A 825 -4.75 31.16 -14.89
N LEU A 826 -4.05 31.10 -13.75
CA LEU A 826 -4.57 30.65 -12.46
C LEU A 826 -4.32 31.71 -11.39
N ARG A 827 -5.34 32.52 -11.07
CA ARG A 827 -5.24 33.53 -10.01
C ARG A 827 -5.73 32.98 -8.68
N LEU A 828 -4.83 32.87 -7.70
CA LEU A 828 -5.21 32.74 -6.30
C LEU A 828 -5.83 34.07 -5.87
N THR A 829 -7.16 34.12 -5.74
CA THR A 829 -7.86 35.39 -5.47
C THR A 829 -8.01 35.71 -3.99
N ARG A 830 -7.97 34.68 -3.12
CA ARG A 830 -8.01 34.80 -1.67
C ARG A 830 -7.29 33.61 -1.03
N THR A 831 -6.38 33.86 -0.11
CA THR A 831 -6.03 32.91 0.96
C THR A 831 -7.11 32.92 2.04
N LYS A 832 -7.07 31.93 2.93
CA LYS A 832 -7.67 31.97 4.27
C LYS A 832 -6.63 32.39 5.30
N ASP A 833 -7.04 32.66 6.52
CA ASP A 833 -6.13 33.08 7.60
C ASP A 833 -5.06 32.01 7.85
N GLY A 834 -5.42 30.72 7.77
CA GLY A 834 -4.49 29.59 7.85
C GLY A 834 -3.52 29.42 6.69
N GLY A 835 -3.57 30.30 5.69
CA GLY A 835 -2.72 30.30 4.51
C GLY A 835 -3.16 29.33 3.43
N SER A 836 -4.11 28.42 3.68
CA SER A 836 -4.65 27.58 2.60
C SER A 836 -5.52 28.40 1.65
N VAL A 837 -5.68 27.94 0.41
CA VAL A 837 -6.35 28.73 -0.62
C VAL A 837 -7.86 28.74 -0.40
N ARG A 838 -8.45 29.93 -0.28
CA ARG A 838 -9.90 30.12 -0.18
C ARG A 838 -10.56 30.00 -1.54
N THR A 839 -10.00 30.63 -2.57
CA THR A 839 -10.52 30.56 -3.95
C THR A 839 -9.44 30.75 -5.01
N VAL A 840 -9.30 29.76 -5.89
CA VAL A 840 -8.58 29.90 -7.17
C VAL A 840 -9.59 30.23 -8.28
N VAL A 841 -9.21 31.13 -9.18
CA VAL A 841 -9.93 31.43 -10.41
C VAL A 841 -9.05 31.04 -11.59
N ALA A 842 -9.58 30.18 -12.47
CA ALA A 842 -8.99 29.88 -13.76
C ALA A 842 -9.64 30.73 -14.85
N THR A 843 -8.86 31.10 -15.87
CA THR A 843 -9.33 31.78 -17.08
C THR A 843 -8.98 30.93 -18.30
N SER A 844 -9.90 30.78 -19.26
CA SER A 844 -9.66 30.14 -20.57
C SER A 844 -9.10 31.14 -21.61
N SER A 845 -8.55 30.63 -22.71
CA SER A 845 -8.16 31.45 -23.89
C SER A 845 -9.35 32.22 -24.49
N THR A 846 -10.55 31.66 -24.33
CA THR A 846 -11.85 32.25 -24.67
C THR A 846 -12.40 33.23 -23.61
N GLY A 847 -11.58 33.64 -22.64
CA GLY A 847 -11.96 34.60 -21.60
C GLY A 847 -12.97 34.11 -20.56
N ARG A 848 -13.46 32.87 -20.66
CA ARG A 848 -14.38 32.27 -19.67
C ARG A 848 -13.61 32.02 -18.37
N THR A 849 -14.22 32.37 -17.24
CA THR A 849 -13.64 32.10 -15.92
C THR A 849 -14.42 31.02 -15.18
N ALA A 850 -13.71 30.25 -14.36
CA ALA A 850 -14.28 29.28 -13.43
C ALA A 850 -13.56 29.35 -12.09
N ARG A 851 -14.22 28.92 -11.00
CA ARG A 851 -13.73 29.13 -9.63
C ARG A 851 -13.83 27.83 -8.83
N LEU A 852 -12.77 27.52 -8.08
CA LEU A 852 -12.74 26.40 -7.13
C LEU A 852 -12.30 26.90 -5.75
N SER A 853 -12.90 26.36 -4.68
CA SER A 853 -12.29 26.43 -3.35
C SER A 853 -10.99 25.61 -3.29
N GLY A 854 -10.08 25.93 -2.38
CA GLY A 854 -8.87 25.11 -2.17
C GLY A 854 -9.18 23.66 -1.82
N ARG A 855 -10.33 23.37 -1.17
CA ARG A 855 -10.81 22.01 -0.92
C ARG A 855 -11.20 21.29 -2.23
N GLN A 856 -11.96 21.93 -3.11
CA GLN A 856 -12.33 21.36 -4.41
C GLN A 856 -11.09 21.17 -5.29
N LEU A 857 -10.18 22.16 -5.34
CA LEU A 857 -8.91 22.07 -6.05
C LEU A 857 -8.07 20.89 -5.53
N ARG A 858 -7.94 20.75 -4.20
CA ARG A 858 -7.26 19.64 -3.54
C ARG A 858 -7.85 18.29 -3.95
N THR A 859 -9.17 18.15 -3.96
CA THR A 859 -9.84 16.90 -4.35
C THR A 859 -9.69 16.62 -5.85
N ALA A 860 -9.99 17.59 -6.72
CA ALA A 860 -9.99 17.41 -8.18
C ALA A 860 -8.59 17.13 -8.74
N LEU A 861 -7.56 17.80 -8.20
CA LEU A 861 -6.17 17.60 -8.60
C LEU A 861 -5.45 16.53 -7.75
N GLY A 862 -6.04 16.04 -6.67
CA GLY A 862 -5.45 15.08 -5.73
C GLY A 862 -4.22 15.64 -4.98
N LEU A 863 -4.29 16.86 -4.47
CA LEU A 863 -3.19 17.52 -3.74
C LEU A 863 -3.07 17.00 -2.30
N ARG A 864 -1.88 17.09 -1.69
CA ARG A 864 -1.70 16.65 -0.29
C ARG A 864 -2.53 17.51 0.67
N SER A 865 -2.56 18.82 0.46
CA SER A 865 -3.28 19.81 1.28
C SER A 865 -4.02 20.84 0.41
N ALA A 866 -4.55 21.90 1.03
CA ALA A 866 -5.02 23.11 0.34
C ALA A 866 -4.04 24.30 0.48
N TRP A 867 -2.86 24.13 1.11
CA TRP A 867 -1.78 25.12 1.08
C TRP A 867 -1.04 24.99 -0.24
N VAL A 868 -1.31 25.92 -1.15
CA VAL A 868 -0.86 25.88 -2.54
C VAL A 868 -0.47 27.28 -2.97
N SER A 869 0.63 27.40 -3.71
CA SER A 869 0.94 28.54 -4.56
C SER A 869 1.09 28.07 -6.01
N VAL A 870 0.74 28.95 -6.95
CA VAL A 870 1.09 28.77 -8.37
C VAL A 870 2.39 29.52 -8.58
N THR A 871 3.43 28.81 -9.02
CA THR A 871 4.56 29.43 -9.71
C THR A 871 4.26 29.40 -11.19
N GLU A 872 4.04 30.58 -11.79
CA GLU A 872 4.04 30.70 -13.24
C GLU A 872 5.47 30.41 -13.72
N SER A 873 5.62 29.43 -14.63
CA SER A 873 6.89 29.24 -15.32
C SER A 873 7.21 30.52 -16.10
N PRO A 874 8.49 30.95 -16.18
CA PRO A 874 8.89 31.99 -17.10
C PRO A 874 8.38 31.64 -18.50
N SER A 875 7.59 32.52 -19.09
CA SER A 875 7.13 32.37 -20.46
C SER A 875 8.32 32.40 -21.41
N ASP A 876 8.35 31.51 -22.39
CA ASP A 876 9.25 31.63 -23.56
C ASP A 876 8.86 32.88 -24.37
N HIS A 877 9.29 34.03 -23.89
CA HIS A 877 9.20 35.33 -24.52
C HIS A 877 10.63 35.75 -24.82
N GLY A 878 11.11 35.26 -25.96
CA GLY A 878 12.46 35.47 -26.47
C GLY A 878 12.73 36.91 -26.87
N TRP A 879 12.69 37.83 -25.91
CA TRP A 879 13.34 39.12 -26.06
C TRP A 879 14.84 38.90 -26.04
N LYS A 880 15.47 39.00 -27.21
CA LYS A 880 16.92 39.15 -27.32
C LYS A 880 17.32 40.45 -26.61
N THR A 881 17.72 40.35 -25.34
CA THR A 881 18.42 41.42 -24.64
C THR A 881 19.74 41.69 -25.37
N ARG A 882 19.74 42.69 -26.25
CA ARG A 882 20.99 43.20 -26.84
C ARG A 882 21.86 43.72 -25.71
N SER A 883 22.93 43.01 -25.40
CA SER A 883 23.98 43.49 -24.51
C SER A 883 24.68 44.69 -25.15
N ARG A 884 24.18 45.90 -24.88
CA ARG A 884 24.99 47.11 -25.01
C ARG A 884 25.97 47.12 -23.85
N SER A 885 27.24 46.90 -24.16
CA SER A 885 28.33 47.34 -23.29
C SER A 885 28.23 48.85 -23.12
N ALA A 886 28.27 49.31 -21.87
CA ALA A 886 28.33 50.72 -21.51
C ALA A 886 29.36 50.86 -20.38
N SER A 887 30.52 51.43 -20.72
CA SER A 887 31.60 51.70 -19.79
C SER A 887 31.44 53.09 -19.16
N ALA A 888 31.26 53.14 -17.85
CA ALA A 888 31.49 54.29 -16.97
C ALA A 888 31.90 53.68 -15.60
N ALA A 889 33.04 54.03 -14.99
CA ALA A 889 33.44 55.36 -14.51
C ALA A 889 32.60 55.77 -13.29
N GLY A 890 33.24 55.75 -12.11
CA GLY A 890 32.63 55.77 -10.77
C GLY A 890 33.50 54.95 -9.83
#